data_AF-A0A5B9QHQ3-F1
#
_entry.id   AF-A0A5B9QHQ3-F1
#
_cell.length_a   1.000
_cell.length_b   1.000
_cell.length_c   1.000
_cell.angle_alpha   90.00
_cell.angle_beta   90.00
_cell.angle_gamma   90.00
#
_symmetry.space_group_name_H-M   'P 1'
#
loop_
_entity.id
_entity.type
_entity.pdbx_description
1 polymer ?
#
loop_
_entity_poly.entity_id
_entity_poly.type
_entity_poly.pdbx_seq_one_letter_code
_entity_poly.pdbx_strand_id
1 'polypeptide(L)'
;MVYLRRFLYRITLCLMSIQLAIPAWSAEEPHTTIWQGKVWTANSEQPWAEAIAVKENKIVAVGSLEEVQEKVGQDAQVLDVSPGLITPGWIDSHIHLVGAGRNLTSVQLRNAKTRDEFVERIAAFAEKVPRGTWITGGDWDHTLWGDSSASRPLPDRAWIDAVTPNHPVWISRLDGHMALANSAALREVGIDDTFEDVSGGEAVRDSQGRLTGVFKDNAMDVMTREIPAPTAKEQLEAIQAAVAHLVERGVTAVHHMGTWADVEAFQNALQQGQLKVRVYACTPLNEWQKLAERIEQSGRGNDRLRIGGLKGFVDGSLGSHTAAFLEPFSDDPNSRGLLVNPKSDLLKWTRDADKAGLQVMVHAIGDRANRMQLDIYEQVAKENGPRDRRFRIEHAQHIDSNDVPRFAQLEVIASMQPYHIIDDGRWAAGVIGVKRGKNSYPCRSLLDSGARLAFGSDWHVAPPTPIEGIYAAVTRSTLDGKQRGGWTPAERITVEEALRAYTLDAAYAGFQEKELGSLEPGKLADFVVVDRDLTQVPPTALRAGQVLATVVDGETTYESPKFKPTAMNTQQAEIQRRVAIDFNLNEDQILKEIRESIPDVSSADLDRWREAETLDYREIDGEMRYFARAVSNLFRLSKEARDRRTTEPEASKKFPIVDHVADLVEESEQADGPEIHPVKHRIRYELTVPADHPRLRKGAKVACWLPFPQEYRQQGEVKLLGCGPGEGQISPNGKAHRTVYLEHVVDDAEAQLTFWEEFEFVTSAYVPTLDAKDVEPYDTTGSLYREYTSQRPPHIVITPEVAALAKEIVGDETNPLEQTRRIFRWVSANIPWCAEIEYSIIPNLSAKGLAARRGDCGVQGMTFITLCRAAGIPARWQSGWQTKPNDSNIHDWSEFYLEPWGWLPADASYGVKQHEDPRVQDFFCGHMDPYRMIVNLNYAGPLVPPKQSFRSEPNDFQRGEIEIDGRNLYFDEWEATKTILYP
;
A
#
# COMPACT_ATOMS: atom_id res chain seq x y z
N MET A 1 -70.12 -35.10 29.57
CA MET A 1 -70.30 -34.19 30.72
C MET A 1 -69.50 -32.93 30.42
N VAL A 2 -70.07 -31.95 29.74
CA VAL A 2 -70.98 -30.92 30.29
C VAL A 2 -70.19 -29.92 31.14
N TYR A 3 -69.92 -28.75 30.52
CA TYR A 3 -69.86 -27.39 31.08
C TYR A 3 -68.78 -27.10 32.16
N LEU A 4 -68.07 -25.97 32.18
CA LEU A 4 -68.51 -24.56 32.30
C LEU A 4 -67.17 -23.76 32.44
N ARG A 5 -66.85 -22.59 31.84
CA ARG A 5 -67.63 -21.34 31.68
C ARG A 5 -66.83 -20.28 30.86
N ARG A 6 -67.39 -19.86 29.70
CA ARG A 6 -67.51 -18.49 29.07
C ARG A 6 -66.25 -17.61 28.92
N PHE A 7 -65.78 -17.17 27.73
CA PHE A 7 -66.35 -16.53 26.52
C PHE A 7 -66.95 -15.12 26.74
N LEU A 8 -66.19 -14.05 26.42
CA LEU A 8 -66.51 -12.97 25.44
C LEU A 8 -65.71 -11.66 25.66
N TYR A 9 -64.99 -11.28 24.60
CA TYR A 9 -64.80 -9.94 24.02
C TYR A 9 -65.06 -8.69 24.88
N ARG A 10 -64.02 -7.83 24.96
CA ARG A 10 -64.11 -6.42 24.53
C ARG A 10 -62.71 -5.84 24.27
N ILE A 11 -62.47 -5.53 23.00
CA ILE A 11 -61.39 -4.67 22.50
C ILE A 11 -61.62 -3.25 23.05
N THR A 12 -60.56 -2.58 23.51
CA THR A 12 -60.06 -1.24 23.10
C THR A 12 -59.30 -0.56 24.25
N LEU A 13 -58.18 0.06 23.90
CA LEU A 13 -57.39 1.09 24.60
C LEU A 13 -56.17 0.67 25.44
N CYS A 14 -55.03 1.19 24.95
CA CYS A 14 -53.82 1.59 25.67
C CYS A 14 -53.00 0.48 26.35
N LEU A 15 -52.21 -0.25 25.55
CA LEU A 15 -50.92 -0.74 26.01
C LEU A 15 -49.85 0.31 25.66
N MET A 16 -49.64 1.19 26.62
CA MET A 16 -48.41 1.96 26.78
C MET A 16 -47.26 0.98 27.04
N SER A 17 -46.32 0.93 26.09
CA SER A 17 -44.87 1.03 26.31
C SER A 17 -44.27 0.32 27.55
N ILE A 18 -43.86 -0.93 27.36
CA ILE A 18 -42.58 -1.43 27.89
C ILE A 18 -41.88 -2.16 26.74
N GLN A 19 -41.16 -1.40 25.91
CA GLN A 19 -40.10 -1.97 25.08
C GLN A 19 -38.95 -2.34 26.01
N LEU A 20 -38.68 -3.64 26.12
CA LEU A 20 -37.35 -4.12 26.46
C LEU A 20 -36.41 -3.58 25.38
N ALA A 21 -35.62 -2.57 25.74
CA ALA A 21 -34.51 -2.10 24.95
C ALA A 21 -33.50 -3.25 24.84
N ILE A 22 -33.61 -4.02 23.77
CA ILE A 22 -32.46 -4.70 23.19
C ILE A 22 -31.53 -3.55 22.79
N PRO A 23 -30.29 -3.45 23.33
CA PRO A 23 -29.35 -2.48 22.81
C PRO A 23 -29.24 -2.76 21.31
N ALA A 24 -29.62 -1.77 20.50
CA ALA A 24 -29.28 -1.79 19.09
C ALA A 24 -27.80 -2.16 19.02
N TRP A 25 -27.50 -3.25 18.32
CA TRP A 25 -26.13 -3.45 17.84
C TRP A 25 -25.71 -2.11 17.27
N SER A 26 -24.64 -1.56 17.86
CA SER A 26 -23.94 -0.42 17.31
C SER A 26 -23.87 -0.61 15.81
N ALA A 27 -24.33 0.38 15.03
CA ALA A 27 -23.87 0.49 13.66
C ALA A 27 -22.34 0.35 13.74
N GLU A 28 -21.76 -0.62 13.03
CA GLU A 28 -20.31 -0.67 12.88
C GLU A 28 -19.89 0.72 12.39
N GLU A 29 -19.09 1.42 13.20
CA GLU A 29 -18.42 2.65 12.79
C GLU A 29 -17.80 2.38 11.40
N PRO A 30 -18.00 3.24 10.39
CA PRO A 30 -17.49 2.97 9.05
C PRO A 30 -15.99 2.69 9.09
N HIS A 31 -15.62 1.43 8.84
CA HIS A 31 -14.25 0.93 8.89
C HIS A 31 -13.38 1.75 7.93
N THR A 32 -12.43 2.50 8.49
CA THR A 32 -11.41 3.16 7.68
C THR A 32 -10.32 2.15 7.37
N THR A 33 -9.97 2.04 6.09
CA THR A 33 -8.89 1.16 5.62
C THR A 33 -7.71 2.00 5.18
N ILE A 34 -6.53 1.72 5.72
CA ILE A 34 -5.25 2.26 5.29
C ILE A 34 -4.64 1.27 4.30
N TRP A 35 -4.39 1.71 3.07
CA TRP A 35 -3.66 0.94 2.07
C TRP A 35 -2.21 1.40 2.10
N GLN A 36 -1.32 0.52 2.55
CA GLN A 36 0.10 0.78 2.70
C GLN A 36 0.88 0.13 1.55
N GLY A 37 1.81 0.86 0.96
CA GLY A 37 2.68 0.40 -0.12
C GLY A 37 3.35 1.59 -0.78
N LYS A 38 4.02 1.40 -1.93
CA LYS A 38 4.51 2.56 -2.68
C LYS A 38 3.33 3.24 -3.37
N VAL A 39 3.08 4.52 -3.10
CA VAL A 39 1.94 5.26 -3.68
C VAL A 39 2.45 6.32 -4.64
N TRP A 40 2.13 6.19 -5.93
CA TRP A 40 2.24 7.29 -6.89
C TRP A 40 0.92 8.06 -6.90
N THR A 41 0.91 9.33 -6.50
CA THR A 41 -0.34 10.07 -6.26
C THR A 41 -0.87 10.82 -7.49
N ALA A 42 -0.03 11.03 -8.50
CA ALA A 42 -0.23 11.98 -9.60
C ALA A 42 -0.40 13.46 -9.19
N ASN A 43 -0.25 13.80 -7.90
CA ASN A 43 -0.22 15.18 -7.41
C ASN A 43 1.20 15.74 -7.54
N SER A 44 1.37 16.87 -8.23
CA SER A 44 2.70 17.49 -8.40
C SER A 44 3.30 18.02 -7.09
N GLU A 45 2.49 18.33 -6.08
CA GLU A 45 2.96 18.82 -4.78
C GLU A 45 3.40 17.68 -3.85
N GLN A 46 2.85 16.47 -4.04
CA GLN A 46 3.16 15.29 -3.25
C GLN A 46 3.13 14.04 -4.14
N PRO A 47 4.08 13.88 -5.09
CA PRO A 47 4.00 12.83 -6.13
C PRO A 47 4.12 11.40 -5.60
N TRP A 48 4.74 11.23 -4.43
CA TRP A 48 4.94 9.96 -3.77
C TRP A 48 4.42 9.99 -2.32
N ALA A 49 3.90 8.85 -1.87
CA ALA A 49 3.46 8.59 -0.50
C ALA A 49 3.68 7.09 -0.16
N GLU A 50 3.49 6.73 1.11
CA GLU A 50 3.62 5.35 1.61
C GLU A 50 2.27 4.74 1.97
N ALA A 51 1.24 5.57 2.12
CA ALA A 51 -0.10 5.11 2.44
C ALA A 51 -1.19 6.06 1.93
N ILE A 52 -2.38 5.50 1.73
CA ILE A 52 -3.65 6.24 1.61
C ILE A 52 -4.66 5.67 2.59
N ALA A 53 -5.48 6.51 3.22
CA ALA A 53 -6.65 6.05 3.97
C ALA A 53 -7.92 6.30 3.18
N VAL A 54 -8.77 5.28 3.15
CA VAL A 54 -10.08 5.29 2.52
C VAL A 54 -11.14 5.13 3.58
N LYS A 55 -12.12 6.03 3.56
CA LYS A 55 -13.34 5.93 4.36
C LYS A 55 -14.53 6.04 3.42
N GLU A 56 -15.37 5.01 3.41
CA GLU A 56 -16.46 4.88 2.44
C GLU A 56 -15.90 5.01 1.01
N ASN A 57 -16.34 6.01 0.24
CA ASN A 57 -15.90 6.22 -1.13
C ASN A 57 -14.87 7.35 -1.31
N LYS A 58 -14.29 7.84 -0.21
CA LYS A 58 -13.36 8.98 -0.22
C LYS A 58 -12.00 8.64 0.31
N ILE A 59 -10.99 9.24 -0.30
CA ILE A 59 -9.64 9.32 0.26
C ILE A 59 -9.69 10.39 1.36
N VAL A 60 -9.32 10.01 2.58
CA VAL A 60 -9.35 10.92 3.75
C VAL A 60 -7.95 11.35 4.20
N ALA A 61 -6.91 10.59 3.84
CA ALA A 61 -5.52 10.91 4.10
C ALA A 61 -4.59 10.27 3.06
N VAL A 62 -3.46 10.93 2.79
CA VAL A 62 -2.36 10.49 1.93
C VAL A 62 -1.08 11.01 2.56
N GLY A 63 -0.03 10.20 2.63
CA GLY A 63 1.22 10.57 3.28
C GLY A 63 2.12 9.38 3.60
N SER A 64 3.04 9.56 4.54
CA SER A 64 3.68 8.43 5.20
C SER A 64 2.64 7.57 5.92
N LEU A 65 2.97 6.32 6.25
CA LEU A 65 2.07 5.47 7.03
C LEU A 65 1.67 6.16 8.35
N GLU A 66 2.63 6.80 8.97
CA GLU A 66 2.48 7.53 10.22
C GLU A 66 1.55 8.75 10.08
N GLU A 67 1.71 9.56 9.03
CA GLU A 67 0.85 10.71 8.71
C GLU A 67 -0.60 10.30 8.37
N VAL A 68 -0.78 9.12 7.81
CA VAL A 68 -2.10 8.58 7.49
C VAL A 68 -2.78 8.04 8.74
N GLN A 69 -2.08 7.22 9.53
CA GLN A 69 -2.55 6.76 10.84
C GLN A 69 -2.86 7.93 11.79
N GLU A 70 -2.07 9.00 11.68
CA GLU A 70 -2.30 10.29 12.35
C GLU A 70 -3.70 10.82 12.11
N LYS A 71 -4.17 10.81 10.87
CA LYS A 71 -5.45 11.42 10.51
C LYS A 71 -6.66 10.55 10.83
N VAL A 72 -6.51 9.23 10.88
CA VAL A 72 -7.67 8.32 10.95
C VAL A 72 -7.78 7.49 12.24
N GLY A 73 -6.76 7.48 13.10
CA GLY A 73 -6.78 6.81 14.39
C GLY A 73 -6.30 5.35 14.35
N GLN A 74 -6.06 4.78 15.54
CA GLN A 74 -5.38 3.48 15.68
C GLN A 74 -6.25 2.26 15.36
N ASP A 75 -7.58 2.42 15.32
CA ASP A 75 -8.54 1.35 15.02
C ASP A 75 -8.69 1.07 13.51
N ALA A 76 -8.05 1.87 12.65
CA ALA A 76 -8.06 1.64 11.21
C ALA A 76 -7.35 0.34 10.85
N GLN A 77 -7.94 -0.41 9.90
CA GLN A 77 -7.31 -1.60 9.37
C GLN A 77 -6.22 -1.18 8.39
N VAL A 78 -5.00 -1.69 8.57
CA VAL A 78 -3.90 -1.51 7.61
C VAL A 78 -3.87 -2.72 6.69
N LEU A 79 -3.93 -2.49 5.38
CA LEU A 79 -3.69 -3.45 4.32
C LEU A 79 -2.37 -3.12 3.65
N ASP A 80 -1.32 -3.87 4.00
CA ASP A 80 -0.03 -3.74 3.35
C ASP A 80 -0.01 -4.52 2.04
N VAL A 81 0.27 -3.82 0.95
CA VAL A 81 0.35 -4.35 -0.41
C VAL A 81 1.78 -4.39 -0.95
N SER A 82 2.78 -4.14 -0.11
CA SER A 82 4.21 -4.17 -0.47
C SER A 82 4.62 -5.55 -1.04
N PRO A 83 5.48 -5.62 -2.07
CA PRO A 83 6.19 -4.51 -2.73
C PRO A 83 5.36 -3.81 -3.85
N GLY A 84 4.04 -3.96 -3.85
CA GLY A 84 3.14 -3.41 -4.87
C GLY A 84 3.11 -1.88 -4.93
N LEU A 85 2.72 -1.38 -6.10
CA LEU A 85 2.54 0.04 -6.40
C LEU A 85 1.06 0.39 -6.43
N ILE A 86 0.67 1.42 -5.69
CA ILE A 86 -0.65 2.04 -5.71
C ILE A 86 -0.61 3.25 -6.65
N THR A 87 -1.52 3.33 -7.62
CA THR A 87 -1.69 4.49 -8.51
C THR A 87 -3.15 4.97 -8.49
N PRO A 88 -3.48 6.21 -8.92
CA PRO A 88 -4.87 6.56 -9.18
C PRO A 88 -5.47 5.61 -10.22
N GLY A 89 -6.78 5.47 -10.19
CA GLY A 89 -7.54 4.65 -11.12
C GLY A 89 -7.22 5.02 -12.56
N TRP A 90 -6.90 4.04 -13.40
CA TRP A 90 -6.62 4.33 -14.81
C TRP A 90 -7.91 4.63 -15.56
N ILE A 91 -7.85 5.65 -16.41
CA ILE A 91 -8.96 6.18 -17.17
C ILE A 91 -8.68 5.94 -18.65
N ASP A 92 -9.55 5.17 -19.29
CA ASP A 92 -9.50 5.02 -20.74
C ASP A 92 -10.25 6.18 -21.39
N SER A 93 -9.51 7.20 -21.85
CA SER A 93 -10.12 8.42 -22.37
C SER A 93 -10.73 8.28 -23.78
N HIS A 94 -10.65 7.12 -24.43
CA HIS A 94 -11.31 6.88 -25.70
C HIS A 94 -11.64 5.40 -25.89
N ILE A 95 -12.91 5.04 -25.79
CA ILE A 95 -13.32 3.63 -25.91
C ILE A 95 -14.73 3.46 -26.50
N HIS A 96 -14.98 2.29 -27.09
CA HIS A 96 -16.30 1.86 -27.58
C HIS A 96 -16.88 0.72 -26.69
N LEU A 97 -16.96 0.96 -25.37
CA LEU A 97 -17.33 -0.03 -24.34
C LEU A 97 -18.51 -0.94 -24.70
N VAL A 98 -19.67 -0.41 -25.09
CA VAL A 98 -20.84 -1.25 -25.39
C VAL A 98 -20.58 -2.18 -26.58
N GLY A 99 -20.00 -1.65 -27.66
CA GLY A 99 -19.61 -2.45 -28.82
C GLY A 99 -18.56 -3.50 -28.48
N ALA A 100 -17.58 -3.15 -27.65
CA ALA A 100 -16.56 -4.07 -27.17
C ALA A 100 -17.16 -5.19 -26.29
N GLY A 101 -18.12 -4.85 -25.42
CA GLY A 101 -18.87 -5.82 -24.63
C GLY A 101 -19.63 -6.82 -25.50
N ARG A 102 -20.31 -6.34 -26.55
CA ARG A 102 -20.98 -7.21 -27.53
C ARG A 102 -19.98 -8.10 -28.27
N ASN A 103 -18.78 -7.59 -28.57
CA ASN A 103 -17.73 -8.39 -29.18
C ASN A 103 -17.27 -9.50 -28.23
N LEU A 104 -17.00 -9.20 -26.95
CA LEU A 104 -16.60 -10.18 -25.93
C LEU A 104 -17.65 -11.27 -25.69
N THR A 105 -18.94 -10.91 -25.71
CA THR A 105 -20.03 -11.86 -25.54
C THR A 105 -20.41 -12.59 -26.82
N SER A 106 -19.70 -12.34 -27.93
CA SER A 106 -19.91 -13.04 -29.19
C SER A 106 -18.83 -14.07 -29.50
N VAL A 107 -19.03 -14.80 -30.60
CA VAL A 107 -18.09 -15.78 -31.12
C VAL A 107 -16.74 -15.13 -31.45
N GLN A 108 -15.65 -15.73 -30.97
CA GLN A 108 -14.29 -15.21 -31.11
C GLN A 108 -13.57 -15.89 -32.28
N LEU A 109 -13.41 -15.23 -33.43
CA LEU A 109 -12.83 -15.86 -34.63
C LEU A 109 -11.56 -15.18 -35.15
N ARG A 110 -11.20 -14.01 -34.64
CA ARG A 110 -10.05 -13.21 -35.11
C ARG A 110 -8.72 -13.96 -35.17
N ASN A 111 -8.44 -14.83 -34.20
CA ASN A 111 -7.18 -15.57 -34.12
C ASN A 111 -7.31 -17.06 -34.48
N ALA A 112 -8.43 -17.47 -35.11
CA ALA A 112 -8.57 -18.83 -35.62
C ALA A 112 -7.54 -19.07 -36.74
N LYS A 113 -6.78 -20.16 -36.63
CA LYS A 113 -5.64 -20.48 -37.52
C LYS A 113 -6.00 -21.47 -38.63
N THR A 114 -7.17 -22.09 -38.55
CA THR A 114 -7.63 -23.08 -39.51
C THR A 114 -9.13 -22.97 -39.74
N ARG A 115 -9.59 -23.50 -40.87
CA ARG A 115 -11.02 -23.69 -41.14
C ARG A 115 -11.73 -24.49 -40.04
N ASP A 116 -11.12 -25.59 -39.60
CA ASP A 116 -11.74 -26.49 -38.61
C ASP A 116 -11.93 -25.76 -37.26
N GLU A 117 -10.92 -25.02 -36.81
CA GLU A 117 -11.01 -24.19 -35.62
C GLU A 117 -12.07 -23.09 -35.75
N PHE A 118 -12.19 -22.47 -36.93
CA PHE A 118 -13.23 -21.48 -37.21
C PHE A 118 -14.63 -22.09 -37.07
N VAL A 119 -14.86 -23.26 -37.66
CA VAL A 119 -16.15 -23.97 -37.58
C VAL A 119 -16.44 -24.46 -36.16
N GLU A 120 -15.45 -25.01 -35.47
CA GLU A 120 -15.57 -25.51 -34.08
C GLU A 120 -15.98 -24.41 -33.12
N ARG A 121 -15.36 -23.22 -33.22
CA ARG A 121 -15.70 -22.08 -32.36
C ARG A 121 -17.12 -21.56 -32.61
N ILE A 122 -17.58 -21.57 -33.86
CA ILE A 122 -18.97 -21.21 -34.20
C ILE A 122 -19.94 -22.26 -33.64
N ALA A 123 -19.63 -23.55 -33.79
CA ALA A 123 -20.44 -24.64 -33.24
C ALA A 123 -20.56 -24.53 -31.71
N ALA A 124 -19.44 -24.36 -31.01
CA ALA A 124 -19.38 -24.23 -29.56
C ALA A 124 -20.11 -22.98 -29.04
N PHE A 125 -20.15 -21.90 -29.83
CA PHE A 125 -20.95 -20.72 -29.50
C PHE A 125 -22.44 -20.97 -29.72
N ALA A 126 -22.82 -21.59 -30.85
CA ALA A 126 -24.21 -21.93 -31.17
C ALA A 126 -24.85 -22.82 -30.11
N GLU A 127 -24.09 -23.74 -29.49
CA GLU A 127 -24.58 -24.60 -28.39
C GLU A 127 -24.90 -23.83 -27.10
N LYS A 128 -24.33 -22.64 -26.90
CA LYS A 128 -24.47 -21.84 -25.66
C LYS A 128 -25.58 -20.81 -25.73
N VAL A 129 -26.06 -20.47 -26.92
CA VAL A 129 -27.06 -19.43 -27.12
C VAL A 129 -28.47 -20.02 -27.36
N PRO A 130 -29.54 -19.31 -26.97
CA PRO A 130 -30.90 -19.77 -27.25
C PRO A 130 -31.18 -20.02 -28.73
N ARG A 131 -32.03 -21.00 -29.02
CA ARG A 131 -32.49 -21.31 -30.38
C ARG A 131 -33.02 -20.04 -31.07
N GLY A 132 -32.56 -19.77 -32.29
CA GLY A 132 -33.00 -18.61 -33.08
C GLY A 132 -32.25 -17.31 -32.80
N THR A 133 -31.33 -17.28 -31.82
CA THR A 133 -30.44 -16.13 -31.63
C THR A 133 -29.53 -15.95 -32.85
N TRP A 134 -29.45 -14.70 -33.33
CA TRP A 134 -28.50 -14.30 -34.37
C TRP A 134 -27.08 -14.31 -33.83
N ILE A 135 -26.20 -15.11 -34.45
CA ILE A 135 -24.77 -15.15 -34.12
C ILE A 135 -24.06 -14.10 -34.97
N THR A 136 -23.59 -13.03 -34.33
CA THR A 136 -22.99 -11.86 -35.01
C THR A 136 -21.54 -11.61 -34.59
N GLY A 137 -20.84 -10.61 -35.13
CA GLY A 137 -19.44 -10.32 -34.75
C GLY A 137 -18.43 -11.27 -35.42
N GLY A 138 -17.49 -11.86 -34.67
CA GLY A 138 -16.52 -12.83 -35.18
C GLY A 138 -15.15 -12.26 -35.54
N ASP A 139 -15.10 -11.12 -36.22
CA ASP A 139 -13.88 -10.42 -36.68
C ASP A 139 -12.84 -11.36 -37.31
N TRP A 140 -13.30 -12.31 -38.13
CA TRP A 140 -12.44 -13.38 -38.63
C TRP A 140 -11.35 -12.88 -39.57
N ASP A 141 -10.21 -13.56 -39.57
CA ASP A 141 -9.08 -13.29 -40.46
C ASP A 141 -8.65 -14.55 -41.22
N HIS A 142 -9.17 -14.70 -42.45
CA HIS A 142 -8.78 -15.81 -43.31
C HIS A 142 -7.30 -15.77 -43.72
N THR A 143 -6.60 -14.64 -43.53
CA THR A 143 -5.16 -14.55 -43.85
C THR A 143 -4.28 -15.34 -42.89
N LEU A 144 -4.82 -15.71 -41.72
CA LEU A 144 -4.20 -16.57 -40.72
C LEU A 144 -4.43 -18.07 -40.98
N TRP A 145 -5.31 -18.44 -41.93
CA TRP A 145 -5.66 -19.83 -42.19
C TRP A 145 -4.54 -20.52 -42.98
N GLY A 146 -3.75 -21.32 -42.25
CA GLY A 146 -2.53 -21.94 -42.75
C GLY A 146 -2.79 -23.31 -43.40
N ASP A 147 -3.16 -23.31 -44.67
CA ASP A 147 -2.58 -24.28 -45.60
C ASP A 147 -1.59 -23.55 -46.52
N SER A 148 -0.52 -24.22 -46.94
CA SER A 148 0.53 -23.64 -47.77
C SER A 148 0.10 -23.44 -49.24
N SER A 149 -1.20 -23.44 -49.55
CA SER A 149 -1.68 -23.12 -50.89
C SER A 149 -1.70 -21.61 -51.09
N ALA A 150 -1.36 -21.18 -52.31
CA ALA A 150 -1.33 -19.76 -52.68
C ALA A 150 -2.71 -19.07 -52.63
N SER A 151 -3.79 -19.84 -52.46
CA SER A 151 -5.16 -19.33 -52.36
C SER A 151 -5.67 -19.54 -50.94
N ARG A 152 -5.51 -18.56 -50.05
CA ARG A 152 -6.18 -18.55 -48.74
C ARG A 152 -7.68 -18.34 -48.99
N PRO A 153 -8.53 -19.38 -48.92
CA PRO A 153 -9.88 -19.27 -49.42
C PRO A 153 -10.76 -18.48 -48.44
N LEU A 154 -11.73 -17.73 -48.98
CA LEU A 154 -12.79 -17.13 -48.19
C LEU A 154 -13.68 -18.23 -47.59
N PRO A 155 -14.32 -17.98 -46.43
CA PRO A 155 -15.25 -18.93 -45.86
C PRO A 155 -16.48 -19.14 -46.74
N ASP A 156 -17.12 -20.30 -46.58
CA ASP A 156 -18.34 -20.66 -47.29
C ASP A 156 -19.41 -21.07 -46.27
N ARG A 157 -20.67 -20.67 -46.50
CA ARG A 157 -21.83 -20.98 -45.65
C ARG A 157 -21.98 -22.48 -45.39
N ALA A 158 -21.62 -23.32 -46.37
CA ALA A 158 -21.68 -24.76 -46.25
C ALA A 158 -20.74 -25.30 -45.16
N TRP A 159 -19.73 -24.53 -44.74
CA TRP A 159 -18.84 -24.92 -43.64
C TRP A 159 -19.54 -24.86 -42.28
N ILE A 160 -20.52 -23.96 -42.13
CA ILE A 160 -21.14 -23.65 -40.84
C ILE A 160 -22.63 -24.05 -40.77
N ASP A 161 -23.27 -24.32 -41.91
CA ASP A 161 -24.69 -24.69 -41.97
C ASP A 161 -25.06 -25.89 -41.08
N ALA A 162 -24.25 -26.95 -41.12
CA ALA A 162 -24.52 -28.18 -40.36
C ALA A 162 -24.40 -27.98 -38.83
N VAL A 163 -23.55 -27.03 -38.40
CA VAL A 163 -23.33 -26.73 -36.98
C VAL A 163 -24.17 -25.55 -36.47
N THR A 164 -24.89 -24.86 -37.36
CA THR A 164 -25.79 -23.74 -37.00
C THR A 164 -27.20 -23.88 -37.58
N PRO A 165 -27.82 -25.07 -37.64
CA PRO A 165 -29.07 -25.29 -38.40
C PRO A 165 -30.27 -24.51 -37.88
N ASN A 166 -30.18 -24.01 -36.63
CA ASN A 166 -31.26 -23.33 -35.92
C ASN A 166 -30.93 -21.87 -35.56
N HIS A 167 -29.82 -21.35 -36.05
CA HIS A 167 -29.33 -20.01 -35.70
C HIS A 167 -28.94 -19.27 -36.99
N PRO A 168 -29.51 -18.09 -37.27
CA PRO A 168 -28.96 -17.19 -38.27
C PRO A 168 -27.52 -16.79 -37.87
N VAL A 169 -26.58 -16.87 -38.81
CA VAL A 169 -25.19 -16.42 -38.59
C VAL A 169 -24.89 -15.28 -39.56
N TRP A 170 -24.35 -14.18 -39.03
CA TRP A 170 -23.83 -13.05 -39.79
C TRP A 170 -22.57 -12.49 -39.13
N ILE A 171 -21.40 -13.01 -39.55
CA ILE A 171 -20.13 -12.70 -38.90
C ILE A 171 -19.18 -11.90 -39.81
N SER A 172 -18.72 -10.77 -39.30
CA SER A 172 -17.86 -9.82 -40.00
C SER A 172 -16.41 -10.29 -40.08
N ARG A 173 -15.76 -9.96 -41.19
CA ARG A 173 -14.31 -9.97 -41.32
C ARG A 173 -13.73 -8.81 -40.50
N LEU A 174 -12.52 -8.98 -40.00
CA LEU A 174 -11.82 -7.99 -39.15
C LEU A 174 -11.76 -6.56 -39.72
N ASP A 175 -11.83 -6.38 -41.03
CA ASP A 175 -11.74 -5.08 -41.70
C ASP A 175 -13.11 -4.39 -41.87
N GLY A 176 -14.20 -5.07 -41.53
CA GLY A 176 -15.56 -4.55 -41.68
C GLY A 176 -16.06 -4.46 -43.13
N HIS A 177 -15.28 -4.88 -44.13
CA HIS A 177 -15.64 -4.78 -45.55
C HIS A 177 -16.21 -6.07 -46.13
N MET A 178 -16.27 -7.14 -45.32
CA MET A 178 -16.87 -8.41 -45.70
C MET A 178 -17.57 -9.07 -44.52
N ALA A 179 -18.60 -9.87 -44.78
CA ALA A 179 -19.23 -10.71 -43.76
C ALA A 179 -19.74 -12.03 -44.36
N LEU A 180 -19.90 -13.04 -43.50
CA LEU A 180 -20.39 -14.38 -43.86
C LEU A 180 -21.79 -14.62 -43.26
N ALA A 181 -22.75 -14.88 -44.13
CA ALA A 181 -24.08 -15.38 -43.81
C ALA A 181 -24.14 -16.91 -43.92
N ASN A 182 -24.78 -17.60 -42.98
CA ASN A 182 -25.19 -18.99 -43.19
C ASN A 182 -26.53 -19.09 -43.96
N SER A 183 -26.92 -20.29 -44.34
CA SER A 183 -28.18 -20.54 -45.04
C SER A 183 -29.43 -20.18 -44.21
N ALA A 184 -29.36 -20.21 -42.88
CA ALA A 184 -30.47 -19.79 -42.03
C ALA A 184 -30.72 -18.28 -42.11
N ALA A 185 -29.64 -17.48 -42.04
CA ALA A 185 -29.71 -16.02 -42.19
C ALA A 185 -30.22 -15.61 -43.58
N LEU A 186 -29.72 -16.25 -44.65
CA LEU A 186 -30.19 -15.97 -46.02
C LEU A 186 -31.69 -16.22 -46.18
N ARG A 187 -32.20 -17.34 -45.62
CA ARG A 187 -33.64 -17.63 -45.64
C ARG A 187 -34.48 -16.63 -44.86
N GLU A 188 -33.97 -16.13 -43.74
CA GLU A 188 -34.66 -15.15 -42.90
C GLU A 188 -34.80 -13.80 -43.61
N VAL A 189 -33.75 -13.37 -44.32
CA VAL A 189 -33.74 -12.14 -45.14
C VAL A 189 -34.47 -12.30 -46.48
N GLY A 190 -34.72 -13.55 -46.91
CA GLY A 190 -35.37 -13.84 -48.19
C GLY A 190 -34.43 -13.75 -49.40
N ILE A 191 -33.15 -14.02 -49.20
CA ILE A 191 -32.11 -14.04 -50.25
C ILE A 191 -31.86 -15.47 -50.71
N ASP A 192 -31.84 -15.68 -52.02
CA ASP A 192 -31.47 -16.94 -52.67
C ASP A 192 -30.38 -16.73 -53.74
N ASP A 193 -29.99 -17.79 -54.45
CA ASP A 193 -28.91 -17.75 -55.45
C ASP A 193 -29.19 -16.78 -56.63
N THR A 194 -30.42 -16.29 -56.79
CA THR A 194 -30.82 -15.34 -57.83
C THR A 194 -30.61 -13.86 -57.47
N PHE A 195 -30.16 -13.56 -56.24
CA PHE A 195 -29.93 -12.19 -55.77
C PHE A 195 -28.91 -11.43 -56.63
N GLU A 196 -29.32 -10.31 -57.24
CA GLU A 196 -28.42 -9.48 -58.05
C GLU A 196 -27.51 -8.60 -57.17
N ASP A 197 -26.28 -8.37 -57.62
CA ASP A 197 -25.35 -7.48 -56.92
C ASP A 197 -25.88 -6.03 -56.85
N VAL A 198 -25.63 -5.37 -55.73
CA VAL A 198 -25.99 -3.96 -55.53
C VAL A 198 -24.86 -3.04 -55.98
N SER A 199 -25.19 -1.83 -56.41
CA SER A 199 -24.17 -0.83 -56.79
C SER A 199 -23.17 -0.62 -55.64
N GLY A 200 -21.89 -0.86 -55.89
CA GLY A 200 -20.81 -0.71 -54.90
C GLY A 200 -20.72 -1.84 -53.87
N GLY A 201 -21.28 -3.02 -54.16
CA GLY A 201 -21.15 -4.22 -53.32
C GLY A 201 -21.24 -5.50 -54.15
N GLU A 202 -20.80 -6.62 -53.58
CA GLU A 202 -20.75 -7.93 -54.25
C GLU A 202 -21.26 -9.03 -53.31
N ALA A 203 -22.14 -9.90 -53.80
CA ALA A 203 -22.49 -11.17 -53.16
C ALA A 203 -21.71 -12.33 -53.82
N VAL A 204 -20.71 -12.86 -53.11
CA VAL A 204 -19.72 -13.80 -53.65
C VAL A 204 -20.38 -15.14 -54.01
N ARG A 205 -19.99 -15.68 -55.17
CA ARG A 205 -20.50 -16.94 -55.70
C ARG A 205 -19.39 -17.96 -55.91
N ASP A 206 -19.75 -19.23 -55.77
CA ASP A 206 -18.87 -20.34 -56.12
C ASP A 206 -18.83 -20.58 -57.64
N SER A 207 -18.00 -21.54 -58.08
CA SER A 207 -17.88 -21.91 -59.49
C SER A 207 -19.17 -22.44 -60.14
N GLN A 208 -20.21 -22.73 -59.36
CA GLN A 208 -21.52 -23.21 -59.82
C GLN A 208 -22.58 -22.10 -59.81
N GLY A 209 -22.20 -20.86 -59.45
CA GLY A 209 -23.09 -19.71 -59.38
C GLY A 209 -23.91 -19.61 -58.08
N ARG A 210 -23.64 -20.47 -57.09
CA ARG A 210 -24.35 -20.45 -55.80
C ARG A 210 -23.72 -19.43 -54.89
N LEU A 211 -24.54 -18.75 -54.08
CA LEU A 211 -24.04 -17.84 -53.05
C LEU A 211 -23.19 -18.62 -52.04
N THR A 212 -21.95 -18.19 -51.82
CA THR A 212 -21.10 -18.73 -50.75
C THR A 212 -21.52 -18.21 -49.37
N GLY A 213 -22.40 -17.22 -49.33
CA GLY A 213 -22.78 -16.51 -48.11
C GLY A 213 -21.87 -15.33 -47.78
N VAL A 214 -20.80 -15.08 -48.54
CA VAL A 214 -19.94 -13.91 -48.33
C VAL A 214 -20.46 -12.69 -49.08
N PHE A 215 -20.63 -11.57 -48.38
CA PHE A 215 -21.04 -10.29 -48.94
C PHE A 215 -19.97 -9.24 -48.68
N LYS A 216 -19.80 -8.29 -49.61
CA LYS A 216 -18.81 -7.22 -49.54
C LYS A 216 -19.45 -5.84 -49.68
N ASP A 217 -18.92 -4.88 -48.94
CA ASP A 217 -19.29 -3.45 -49.00
C ASP A 217 -20.81 -3.24 -49.01
N ASN A 218 -21.38 -2.49 -49.98
CA ASN A 218 -22.79 -2.14 -49.98
C ASN A 218 -23.73 -3.35 -50.01
N ALA A 219 -23.25 -4.54 -50.41
CA ALA A 219 -24.05 -5.76 -50.38
C ALA A 219 -24.25 -6.28 -48.95
N MET A 220 -23.45 -5.84 -47.97
CA MET A 220 -23.65 -6.18 -46.56
C MET A 220 -24.86 -5.48 -45.94
N ASP A 221 -25.27 -4.33 -46.47
CA ASP A 221 -26.40 -3.54 -45.95
C ASP A 221 -27.72 -4.33 -45.97
N VAL A 222 -27.92 -5.18 -46.98
CA VAL A 222 -29.17 -5.96 -47.13
C VAL A 222 -29.34 -6.97 -46.00
N MET A 223 -28.23 -7.48 -45.47
CA MET A 223 -28.24 -8.40 -44.33
C MET A 223 -28.27 -7.63 -43.01
N THR A 224 -27.44 -6.59 -42.89
CA THR A 224 -27.25 -5.84 -41.63
C THR A 224 -28.53 -5.18 -41.13
N ARG A 225 -29.42 -4.73 -42.03
CA ARG A 225 -30.69 -4.08 -41.67
C ARG A 225 -31.73 -5.03 -41.07
N GLU A 226 -31.62 -6.32 -41.36
CA GLU A 226 -32.55 -7.33 -40.87
C GLU A 226 -32.13 -7.92 -39.51
N ILE A 227 -30.90 -7.63 -39.06
CA ILE A 227 -30.42 -8.08 -37.75
C ILE A 227 -31.24 -7.37 -36.66
N PRO A 228 -31.91 -8.12 -35.76
CA PRO A 228 -32.65 -7.51 -34.66
C PRO A 228 -31.76 -6.63 -33.78
N ALA A 229 -32.28 -5.48 -33.36
CA ALA A 229 -31.60 -4.64 -32.37
C ALA A 229 -31.41 -5.42 -31.05
N PRO A 230 -30.26 -5.31 -30.38
CA PRO A 230 -30.04 -6.04 -29.14
C PRO A 230 -31.04 -5.63 -28.06
N THR A 231 -31.56 -6.62 -27.35
CA THR A 231 -32.46 -6.45 -26.22
C THR A 231 -31.76 -5.76 -25.05
N ALA A 232 -32.54 -5.14 -24.16
CA ALA A 232 -32.00 -4.51 -22.94
C ALA A 232 -31.18 -5.49 -22.08
N LYS A 233 -31.51 -6.79 -22.11
CA LYS A 233 -30.76 -7.84 -21.42
C LYS A 233 -29.39 -8.07 -22.08
N GLU A 234 -29.33 -8.22 -23.40
CA GLU A 234 -28.07 -8.42 -24.12
C GLU A 234 -27.13 -7.21 -23.97
N GLN A 235 -27.69 -5.99 -23.95
CA GLN A 235 -26.92 -4.77 -23.66
C GLN A 235 -26.30 -4.79 -22.26
N LEU A 236 -27.06 -5.23 -21.26
CA LEU A 236 -26.59 -5.34 -19.89
C LEU A 236 -25.48 -6.39 -19.77
N GLU A 237 -25.66 -7.56 -20.38
CA GLU A 237 -24.67 -8.64 -20.40
C GLU A 237 -23.37 -8.18 -21.10
N ALA A 238 -23.48 -7.44 -22.21
CA ALA A 238 -22.34 -6.82 -22.88
C ALA A 238 -21.61 -5.83 -21.97
N ILE A 239 -22.33 -4.94 -21.28
CA ILE A 239 -21.73 -3.99 -20.34
C ILE A 239 -21.05 -4.73 -19.19
N GLN A 240 -21.68 -5.75 -18.60
CA GLN A 240 -21.09 -6.54 -17.51
C GLN A 240 -19.79 -7.23 -17.96
N ALA A 241 -19.78 -7.85 -19.13
CA ALA A 241 -18.58 -8.48 -19.69
C ALA A 241 -17.47 -7.46 -19.93
N ALA A 242 -17.81 -6.29 -20.49
CA ALA A 242 -16.85 -5.22 -20.71
C ALA A 242 -16.28 -4.66 -19.40
N VAL A 243 -17.14 -4.39 -18.41
CA VAL A 243 -16.76 -3.89 -17.09
C VAL A 243 -15.83 -4.87 -16.39
N ALA A 244 -16.16 -6.16 -16.37
CA ALA A 244 -15.31 -7.20 -15.80
C ALA A 244 -13.92 -7.22 -16.45
N HIS A 245 -13.86 -7.09 -17.79
CA HIS A 245 -12.60 -7.05 -18.53
C HIS A 245 -11.77 -5.80 -18.23
N LEU A 246 -12.40 -4.66 -17.98
CA LEU A 246 -11.77 -3.39 -17.68
C LEU A 246 -11.20 -3.34 -16.26
N VAL A 247 -11.97 -3.76 -15.25
CA VAL A 247 -11.51 -3.75 -13.84
C VAL A 247 -10.39 -4.76 -13.59
N GLU A 248 -10.37 -5.89 -14.32
CA GLU A 248 -9.23 -6.82 -14.31
C GLU A 248 -7.92 -6.14 -14.79
N ARG A 249 -8.04 -5.08 -15.59
CA ARG A 249 -6.93 -4.33 -16.22
C ARG A 249 -6.67 -2.98 -15.55
N GLY A 250 -7.24 -2.72 -14.38
CA GLY A 250 -7.02 -1.47 -13.62
C GLY A 250 -7.79 -0.26 -14.14
N VAL A 251 -8.73 -0.44 -15.09
CA VAL A 251 -9.50 0.67 -15.65
C VAL A 251 -10.71 0.95 -14.74
N THR A 252 -10.69 2.10 -14.06
CA THR A 252 -11.76 2.53 -13.14
C THR A 252 -12.78 3.46 -13.82
N ALA A 253 -12.36 4.16 -14.87
CA ALA A 253 -13.20 5.09 -15.61
C ALA A 253 -12.94 5.04 -17.12
N VAL A 254 -13.95 5.43 -17.91
CA VAL A 254 -13.86 5.45 -19.36
C VAL A 254 -14.58 6.65 -19.97
N HIS A 255 -14.10 7.14 -21.11
CA HIS A 255 -14.83 8.06 -21.98
C HIS A 255 -15.37 7.30 -23.20
N HIS A 256 -16.68 7.03 -23.19
CA HIS A 256 -17.33 6.21 -24.18
C HIS A 256 -17.74 7.03 -25.41
N MET A 257 -17.18 6.69 -26.57
CA MET A 257 -17.50 7.27 -27.87
C MET A 257 -18.68 6.50 -28.48
N GLY A 258 -19.92 6.93 -28.20
CA GLY A 258 -21.10 6.13 -28.51
C GLY A 258 -22.28 6.90 -29.09
N THR A 259 -23.44 6.26 -28.97
CA THR A 259 -24.74 6.70 -29.46
C THR A 259 -25.73 6.91 -28.31
N TRP A 260 -26.91 7.42 -28.63
CA TRP A 260 -27.99 7.54 -27.64
C TRP A 260 -28.48 6.20 -27.09
N ALA A 261 -28.44 5.13 -27.88
CA ALA A 261 -28.79 3.79 -27.41
C ALA A 261 -27.81 3.31 -26.32
N ASP A 262 -26.53 3.68 -26.43
CA ASP A 262 -25.52 3.33 -25.43
C ASP A 262 -25.76 4.12 -24.12
N VAL A 263 -26.17 5.39 -24.22
CA VAL A 263 -26.57 6.19 -23.04
C VAL A 263 -27.74 5.54 -22.30
N GLU A 264 -28.77 5.07 -23.01
CA GLU A 264 -29.90 4.36 -22.42
C GLU A 264 -29.46 3.03 -21.76
N ALA A 265 -28.57 2.29 -22.42
CA ALA A 265 -28.00 1.05 -21.88
C ALA A 265 -27.22 1.30 -20.57
N PHE A 266 -26.44 2.38 -20.50
CA PHE A 266 -25.75 2.76 -19.26
C PHE A 266 -26.70 3.20 -18.15
N GLN A 267 -27.76 3.94 -18.48
CA GLN A 267 -28.77 4.32 -17.49
C GLN A 267 -29.44 3.09 -16.89
N ASN A 268 -29.75 2.09 -17.72
CA ASN A 268 -30.30 0.82 -17.27
C ASN A 268 -29.30 0.05 -16.38
N ALA A 269 -28.04 -0.08 -16.82
CA ALA A 269 -26.99 -0.74 -16.03
C ALA A 269 -26.73 -0.04 -14.69
N LEU A 270 -26.77 1.30 -14.66
CA LEU A 270 -26.62 2.09 -13.45
C LEU A 270 -27.79 1.83 -12.47
N GLN A 271 -29.04 1.83 -12.95
CA GLN A 271 -30.21 1.56 -12.12
C GLN A 271 -30.17 0.16 -11.49
N GLN A 272 -29.53 -0.80 -12.16
CA GLN A 272 -29.36 -2.18 -11.67
C GLN A 272 -28.07 -2.38 -10.83
N GLY A 273 -27.29 -1.32 -10.58
CA GLY A 273 -26.03 -1.41 -9.84
C GLY A 273 -24.93 -2.19 -10.56
N GLN A 274 -25.04 -2.39 -11.88
CA GLN A 274 -24.12 -3.19 -12.70
C GLN A 274 -23.03 -2.34 -13.36
N LEU A 275 -23.14 -1.01 -13.32
CA LEU A 275 -22.12 -0.10 -13.84
C LEU A 275 -21.02 0.13 -12.79
N LYS A 276 -20.06 -0.80 -12.70
CA LYS A 276 -18.99 -0.79 -11.68
C LYS A 276 -17.76 0.05 -12.04
N VAL A 277 -17.72 0.64 -13.23
CA VAL A 277 -16.75 1.67 -13.64
C VAL A 277 -17.46 3.02 -13.83
N ARG A 278 -16.70 4.11 -13.87
CA ARG A 278 -17.24 5.44 -14.19
C ARG A 278 -17.28 5.63 -15.70
N VAL A 279 -18.36 6.18 -16.23
CA VAL A 279 -18.54 6.40 -17.67
C VAL A 279 -18.82 7.86 -17.95
N TYR A 280 -17.99 8.47 -18.80
CA TYR A 280 -18.29 9.71 -19.47
C TYR A 280 -18.81 9.40 -20.90
N ALA A 281 -20.12 9.44 -21.07
CA ALA A 281 -20.77 9.09 -22.33
C ALA A 281 -20.82 10.27 -23.29
N CYS A 282 -20.40 10.00 -24.54
CA CYS A 282 -20.48 10.92 -25.65
C CYS A 282 -21.57 10.49 -26.63
N THR A 283 -22.15 11.47 -27.34
CA THR A 283 -23.13 11.26 -28.42
C THR A 283 -22.67 11.92 -29.72
N PRO A 284 -23.30 11.67 -30.88
CA PRO A 284 -22.85 12.24 -32.16
C PRO A 284 -22.88 13.78 -32.20
N LEU A 285 -21.83 14.40 -32.75
CA LEU A 285 -21.67 15.86 -32.84
C LEU A 285 -22.78 16.55 -33.65
N ASN A 286 -23.29 15.90 -34.70
CA ASN A 286 -24.39 16.41 -35.50
C ASN A 286 -25.74 16.42 -34.75
N GLU A 287 -25.82 15.80 -33.57
CA GLU A 287 -26.98 15.79 -32.68
C GLU A 287 -26.79 16.68 -31.44
N TRP A 288 -25.92 17.69 -31.51
CA TRP A 288 -25.58 18.56 -30.36
C TRP A 288 -26.81 19.19 -29.69
N GLN A 289 -27.86 19.53 -30.44
CA GLN A 289 -29.10 20.10 -29.90
C GLN A 289 -29.77 19.14 -28.92
N LYS A 290 -29.83 17.85 -29.26
CA LYS A 290 -30.44 16.82 -28.42
C LYS A 290 -29.66 16.65 -27.12
N LEU A 291 -28.33 16.77 -27.17
CA LEU A 291 -27.50 16.77 -25.97
C LEU A 291 -27.72 18.03 -25.11
N ALA A 292 -27.78 19.20 -25.72
CA ALA A 292 -28.07 20.46 -25.03
C ALA A 292 -29.42 20.38 -24.29
N GLU A 293 -30.48 19.97 -25.01
CA GLU A 293 -31.83 19.79 -24.46
C GLU A 293 -31.82 18.77 -23.32
N ARG A 294 -31.15 17.62 -23.48
CA ARG A 294 -31.06 16.61 -22.42
C ARG A 294 -30.37 17.14 -21.17
N ILE A 295 -29.30 17.93 -21.31
CA ILE A 295 -28.58 18.52 -20.17
C ILE A 295 -29.43 19.58 -19.48
N GLU A 296 -30.14 20.41 -20.25
CA GLU A 296 -31.07 21.40 -19.69
C GLU A 296 -32.19 20.72 -18.88
N GLN A 297 -32.74 19.61 -19.39
CA GLN A 297 -33.86 18.92 -18.77
C GLN A 297 -33.49 18.11 -17.52
N SER A 298 -32.34 17.43 -17.52
CA SER A 298 -32.02 16.49 -16.42
C SER A 298 -30.54 16.46 -16.03
N GLY A 299 -29.79 17.51 -16.37
CA GLY A 299 -28.38 17.66 -16.01
C GLY A 299 -27.45 16.64 -16.68
N ARG A 300 -26.19 16.64 -16.25
CA ARG A 300 -25.10 15.81 -16.82
C ARG A 300 -24.97 14.42 -16.18
N GLY A 301 -25.89 14.00 -15.30
CA GLY A 301 -25.78 12.73 -14.57
C GLY A 301 -25.07 12.87 -13.22
N ASN A 302 -24.30 11.85 -12.80
CA ASN A 302 -23.63 11.77 -11.51
C ASN A 302 -22.18 11.27 -11.63
N ASP A 303 -21.52 10.98 -10.50
CA ASP A 303 -20.12 10.55 -10.45
C ASP A 303 -19.86 9.18 -11.09
N ARG A 304 -20.91 8.40 -11.38
CA ARG A 304 -20.81 7.08 -12.01
C ARG A 304 -21.13 7.12 -13.51
N LEU A 305 -22.18 7.82 -13.90
CA LEU A 305 -22.54 8.04 -15.31
C LEU A 305 -22.69 9.54 -15.57
N ARG A 306 -21.76 10.07 -16.35
CA ARG A 306 -21.77 11.45 -16.82
C ARG A 306 -22.11 11.48 -18.31
N ILE A 307 -22.98 12.39 -18.73
CA ILE A 307 -23.38 12.59 -20.13
C ILE A 307 -23.00 14.02 -20.52
N GLY A 308 -22.21 14.20 -21.58
CA GLY A 308 -21.76 15.55 -21.89
C GLY A 308 -20.77 15.81 -23.00
N GLY A 309 -20.21 14.77 -23.62
CA GLY A 309 -19.30 14.89 -24.76
C GLY A 309 -19.99 14.70 -26.10
N LEU A 310 -19.44 15.29 -27.15
CA LEU A 310 -19.88 15.10 -28.53
C LEU A 310 -18.74 14.53 -29.37
N LYS A 311 -18.99 13.44 -30.10
CA LYS A 311 -18.03 12.78 -30.99
C LYS A 311 -18.28 13.18 -32.45
N GLY A 312 -17.26 13.73 -33.12
CA GLY A 312 -17.25 14.01 -34.56
C GLY A 312 -16.11 13.29 -35.30
N PHE A 313 -16.14 13.35 -36.64
CA PHE A 313 -15.14 12.73 -37.52
C PHE A 313 -14.74 13.64 -38.68
N VAL A 314 -13.44 13.87 -38.85
CA VAL A 314 -12.88 14.59 -40.01
C VAL A 314 -12.57 13.62 -41.15
N ASP A 315 -11.86 12.54 -40.86
CA ASP A 315 -11.34 11.57 -41.83
C ASP A 315 -11.52 10.11 -41.34
N GLY A 316 -10.97 9.16 -42.11
CA GLY A 316 -10.97 7.74 -41.76
C GLY A 316 -9.67 7.28 -41.08
N SER A 317 -9.16 6.11 -41.43
CA SER A 317 -8.00 5.47 -40.80
C SER A 317 -6.80 5.35 -41.75
N LEU A 318 -5.60 5.17 -41.19
CA LEU A 318 -4.39 4.91 -41.98
C LEU A 318 -4.48 3.56 -42.70
N GLY A 319 -4.92 2.51 -42.01
CA GLY A 319 -4.94 1.14 -42.55
C GLY A 319 -5.88 0.94 -43.74
N SER A 320 -6.95 1.72 -43.82
CA SER A 320 -7.91 1.68 -44.94
C SER A 320 -7.63 2.74 -46.03
N HIS A 321 -6.49 3.44 -45.96
CA HIS A 321 -6.15 4.56 -46.87
C HIS A 321 -7.19 5.69 -46.92
N THR A 322 -7.92 5.91 -45.82
CA THR A 322 -8.99 6.91 -45.74
C THR A 322 -8.63 8.11 -44.85
N ALA A 323 -7.55 8.02 -44.06
CA ALA A 323 -6.99 9.17 -43.33
C ALA A 323 -6.53 10.28 -44.28
N ALA A 324 -6.85 11.53 -43.97
CA ALA A 324 -6.67 12.66 -44.86
C ALA A 324 -5.27 13.28 -44.72
N PHE A 325 -4.46 13.19 -45.77
CA PHE A 325 -3.07 13.68 -45.76
C PHE A 325 -2.84 14.93 -46.63
N LEU A 326 -1.86 15.74 -46.22
CA LEU A 326 -1.34 16.89 -46.96
C LEU A 326 -0.60 16.43 -48.22
N GLU A 327 0.03 15.27 -48.20
CA GLU A 327 0.68 14.65 -49.37
C GLU A 327 0.02 13.30 -49.70
N PRO A 328 0.03 12.83 -50.96
CA PRO A 328 -0.51 11.51 -51.32
C PRO A 328 0.09 10.36 -50.52
N PHE A 329 -0.59 9.22 -50.47
CA PHE A 329 -0.01 8.01 -49.90
C PHE A 329 1.23 7.58 -50.70
N SER A 330 2.17 6.90 -50.03
CA SER A 330 3.41 6.44 -50.64
C SER A 330 3.22 5.21 -51.52
N ASP A 331 2.23 4.38 -51.20
CA ASP A 331 1.81 3.20 -51.96
C ASP A 331 0.61 3.48 -52.90
N ASP A 332 -0.13 4.57 -52.68
CA ASP A 332 -1.14 5.10 -53.62
C ASP A 332 -0.95 6.60 -53.89
N PRO A 333 -0.19 6.97 -54.95
CA PRO A 333 0.07 8.37 -55.31
C PRO A 333 -1.17 9.16 -55.76
N ASN A 334 -2.30 8.51 -56.05
CA ASN A 334 -3.52 9.18 -56.53
C ASN A 334 -4.47 9.54 -55.39
N SER A 335 -4.29 8.98 -54.19
CA SER A 335 -5.14 9.22 -53.04
C SER A 335 -4.43 10.06 -51.97
N ARG A 336 -5.18 10.97 -51.37
CA ARG A 336 -4.80 11.75 -50.17
C ARG A 336 -5.78 11.51 -49.02
N GLY A 337 -6.46 10.36 -49.06
CA GLY A 337 -7.58 10.03 -48.19
C GLY A 337 -8.80 10.91 -48.40
N LEU A 338 -9.83 10.69 -47.58
CA LEU A 338 -11.14 11.31 -47.71
C LEU A 338 -11.51 12.17 -46.50
N LEU A 339 -12.51 13.03 -46.67
CA LEU A 339 -13.16 13.72 -45.56
C LEU A 339 -14.52 13.05 -45.33
N VAL A 340 -14.77 12.60 -44.11
CA VAL A 340 -16.02 11.91 -43.74
C VAL A 340 -17.18 12.89 -43.73
N ASN A 341 -16.95 14.10 -43.21
CA ASN A 341 -17.93 15.18 -43.17
C ASN A 341 -17.37 16.42 -43.91
N PRO A 342 -18.22 17.21 -44.58
CA PRO A 342 -17.81 18.50 -45.14
C PRO A 342 -17.27 19.44 -44.05
N LYS A 343 -16.19 20.18 -44.34
CA LYS A 343 -15.61 21.19 -43.42
C LYS A 343 -16.66 22.18 -42.91
N SER A 344 -17.60 22.58 -43.77
CA SER A 344 -18.68 23.52 -43.42
C SER A 344 -19.59 22.98 -42.32
N ASP A 345 -19.90 21.69 -42.36
CA ASP A 345 -20.80 21.05 -41.40
C ASP A 345 -20.08 20.85 -40.06
N LEU A 346 -18.83 20.38 -40.09
CA LEU A 346 -17.99 20.28 -38.89
C LEU A 346 -17.80 21.63 -38.19
N LEU A 347 -17.53 22.70 -38.96
CA LEU A 347 -17.44 24.06 -38.42
C LEU A 347 -18.76 24.49 -37.78
N LYS A 348 -19.88 24.30 -38.48
CA LYS A 348 -21.20 24.66 -37.98
C LYS A 348 -21.53 23.93 -36.68
N TRP A 349 -21.41 22.59 -36.66
CA TRP A 349 -21.73 21.80 -35.48
C TRP A 349 -20.79 22.12 -34.31
N THR A 350 -19.48 22.26 -34.56
CA THR A 350 -18.50 22.61 -33.50
C THR A 350 -18.80 23.98 -32.91
N ARG A 351 -19.06 24.99 -33.75
CA ARG A 351 -19.38 26.35 -33.30
C ARG A 351 -20.65 26.37 -32.46
N ASP A 352 -21.70 25.73 -32.96
CA ASP A 352 -23.02 25.79 -32.32
C ASP A 352 -23.03 24.96 -31.01
N ALA A 353 -22.32 23.82 -30.98
CA ALA A 353 -22.10 23.02 -29.77
C ALA A 353 -21.25 23.75 -28.71
N ASP A 354 -20.15 24.42 -29.12
CA ASP A 354 -19.32 25.24 -28.23
C ASP A 354 -20.13 26.40 -27.63
N LYS A 355 -20.98 27.05 -28.45
CA LYS A 355 -21.90 28.10 -28.01
C LYS A 355 -22.95 27.59 -27.01
N ALA A 356 -23.41 26.34 -27.17
CA ALA A 356 -24.28 25.65 -26.21
C ALA A 356 -23.51 25.14 -24.97
N GLY A 357 -22.18 25.29 -24.95
CA GLY A 357 -21.33 24.89 -23.84
C GLY A 357 -21.14 23.39 -23.67
N LEU A 358 -21.18 22.67 -24.78
CA LEU A 358 -20.91 21.25 -24.86
C LEU A 358 -19.44 21.01 -25.23
N GLN A 359 -18.87 19.91 -24.74
CA GLN A 359 -17.51 19.54 -25.07
C GLN A 359 -17.49 18.83 -26.44
N VAL A 360 -16.56 19.24 -27.31
CA VAL A 360 -16.43 18.69 -28.66
C VAL A 360 -15.14 17.87 -28.77
N MET A 361 -15.29 16.62 -29.19
CA MET A 361 -14.23 15.61 -29.33
C MET A 361 -14.25 15.10 -30.77
N VAL A 362 -13.18 15.31 -31.54
CA VAL A 362 -13.22 15.04 -32.98
C VAL A 362 -12.08 14.15 -33.40
N HIS A 363 -12.42 13.06 -34.07
CA HIS A 363 -11.46 12.17 -34.74
C HIS A 363 -10.73 12.90 -35.87
N ALA A 364 -9.40 12.88 -35.81
CA ALA A 364 -8.52 13.29 -36.90
C ALA A 364 -7.21 12.49 -36.88
N ILE A 365 -7.00 11.65 -37.89
CA ILE A 365 -5.81 10.80 -37.98
C ILE A 365 -4.72 11.43 -38.86
N GLY A 366 -5.04 11.82 -40.09
CA GLY A 366 -4.06 12.38 -41.02
C GLY A 366 -3.66 13.83 -40.71
N ASP A 367 -2.52 14.27 -41.23
CA ASP A 367 -1.99 15.63 -40.98
C ASP A 367 -2.89 16.74 -41.58
N ARG A 368 -3.56 16.48 -42.71
CA ARG A 368 -4.57 17.40 -43.27
C ARG A 368 -5.82 17.47 -42.39
N ALA A 369 -6.23 16.35 -41.80
CA ALA A 369 -7.38 16.31 -40.88
C ALA A 369 -7.09 17.09 -39.59
N ASN A 370 -5.93 16.85 -38.98
CA ASN A 370 -5.49 17.55 -37.77
C ASN A 370 -5.41 19.07 -38.00
N ARG A 371 -4.77 19.51 -39.10
CA ARG A 371 -4.72 20.92 -39.47
C ARG A 371 -6.12 21.52 -39.66
N MET A 372 -7.00 20.83 -40.39
CA MET A 372 -8.37 21.29 -40.63
C MET A 372 -9.14 21.46 -39.32
N GLN A 373 -9.01 20.53 -38.38
CA GLN A 373 -9.71 20.59 -37.11
C GLN A 373 -9.15 21.69 -36.19
N LEU A 374 -7.84 21.88 -36.16
CA LEU A 374 -7.21 23.00 -35.44
C LEU A 374 -7.67 24.35 -36.02
N ASP A 375 -7.80 24.47 -37.34
CA ASP A 375 -8.36 25.68 -37.98
C ASP A 375 -9.81 25.93 -37.54
N ILE A 376 -10.63 24.88 -37.45
CA ILE A 376 -12.01 24.97 -36.97
C ILE A 376 -12.04 25.43 -35.50
N TYR A 377 -11.24 24.80 -34.63
CA TYR A 377 -11.18 25.17 -33.23
C TYR A 377 -10.69 26.59 -33.00
N GLU A 378 -9.66 27.02 -33.74
CA GLU A 378 -9.17 28.40 -33.70
C GLU A 378 -10.25 29.40 -34.13
N GLN A 379 -10.97 29.10 -35.21
CA GLN A 379 -12.07 29.95 -35.68
C GLN A 379 -13.21 30.02 -34.66
N VAL A 380 -13.64 28.89 -34.13
CA VAL A 380 -14.70 28.82 -33.11
C VAL A 380 -14.30 29.55 -31.84
N ALA A 381 -13.06 29.39 -31.38
CA ALA A 381 -12.56 30.09 -30.21
C ALA A 381 -12.55 31.62 -30.39
N LYS A 382 -12.21 32.10 -31.59
CA LYS A 382 -12.28 33.53 -31.96
C LYS A 382 -13.73 34.03 -32.01
N GLU A 383 -14.65 33.25 -32.58
CA GLU A 383 -16.06 33.65 -32.76
C GLU A 383 -16.85 33.64 -31.45
N ASN A 384 -16.67 32.62 -30.60
CA ASN A 384 -17.44 32.45 -29.37
C ASN A 384 -16.75 33.02 -28.12
N GLY A 385 -15.51 33.50 -28.22
CA GLY A 385 -14.77 34.17 -27.14
C GLY A 385 -14.06 33.22 -26.15
N PRO A 386 -13.33 33.74 -25.14
CA PRO A 386 -12.56 32.90 -24.20
C PRO A 386 -13.44 32.00 -23.32
N ARG A 387 -13.04 30.74 -23.16
CA ARG A 387 -13.72 29.73 -22.34
C ARG A 387 -12.80 28.52 -22.10
N ASP A 388 -12.94 27.85 -20.95
CA ASP A 388 -12.41 26.49 -20.75
C ASP A 388 -13.22 25.48 -21.59
N ARG A 389 -12.70 25.15 -22.78
CA ARG A 389 -13.37 24.29 -23.77
C ARG A 389 -12.99 22.84 -23.65
N ARG A 390 -11.72 22.60 -23.32
CA ARG A 390 -11.05 21.30 -23.39
C ARG A 390 -11.42 20.57 -24.67
N PHE A 391 -11.27 21.26 -25.81
CA PHE A 391 -11.44 20.63 -27.12
C PHE A 391 -10.47 19.47 -27.23
N ARG A 392 -10.92 18.38 -27.85
CA ARG A 392 -10.13 17.16 -27.97
C ARG A 392 -10.01 16.77 -29.43
N ILE A 393 -8.78 16.51 -29.86
CA ILE A 393 -8.57 15.75 -31.09
C ILE A 393 -8.32 14.31 -30.68
N GLU A 394 -9.19 13.43 -31.15
CA GLU A 394 -9.07 11.99 -30.98
C GLU A 394 -8.10 11.43 -32.01
N HIS A 395 -7.27 10.49 -31.55
CA HIS A 395 -6.09 9.92 -32.21
C HIS A 395 -4.91 10.87 -32.28
N ALA A 396 -5.08 12.05 -32.89
CA ALA A 396 -4.00 13.01 -33.14
C ALA A 396 -2.72 12.31 -33.67
N GLN A 397 -2.94 11.39 -34.61
CA GLN A 397 -1.99 10.32 -34.91
C GLN A 397 -0.84 10.79 -35.79
N HIS A 398 -1.11 11.50 -36.87
CA HIS A 398 -0.09 12.08 -37.74
C HIS A 398 -0.26 13.59 -37.78
N ILE A 399 0.70 14.32 -37.22
CA ILE A 399 0.62 15.77 -37.05
C ILE A 399 1.76 16.41 -37.84
N ASP A 400 1.47 17.39 -38.69
CA ASP A 400 2.55 18.20 -39.29
C ASP A 400 3.30 18.93 -38.16
N SER A 401 4.63 18.97 -38.22
CA SER A 401 5.44 19.59 -37.16
C SER A 401 5.08 21.05 -36.88
N ASN A 402 4.53 21.77 -37.88
CA ASN A 402 4.08 23.15 -37.71
C ASN A 402 2.76 23.26 -36.93
N ASP A 403 1.98 22.18 -36.84
CA ASP A 403 0.71 22.14 -36.12
C ASP A 403 0.87 21.67 -34.67
N VAL A 404 1.99 21.03 -34.30
CA VAL A 404 2.25 20.58 -32.92
C VAL A 404 2.10 21.72 -31.89
N PRO A 405 2.73 22.90 -32.06
CA PRO A 405 2.60 23.99 -31.08
C PRO A 405 1.17 24.54 -30.97
N ARG A 406 0.32 24.34 -31.98
CA ARG A 406 -1.06 24.84 -31.98
C ARG A 406 -1.93 24.12 -30.95
N PHE A 407 -1.61 22.88 -30.57
CA PHE A 407 -2.32 22.18 -29.51
C PHE A 407 -2.24 22.95 -28.18
N ALA A 408 -1.04 23.38 -27.80
CA ALA A 408 -0.85 24.19 -26.59
C ALA A 408 -1.46 25.59 -26.72
N GLN A 409 -1.24 26.27 -27.85
CA GLN A 409 -1.75 27.63 -28.09
C GLN A 409 -3.28 27.73 -28.07
N LEU A 410 -3.97 26.67 -28.50
CA LEU A 410 -5.42 26.58 -28.56
C LEU A 410 -6.03 25.82 -27.37
N GLU A 411 -5.21 25.37 -26.42
CA GLU A 411 -5.61 24.52 -25.28
C GLU A 411 -6.37 23.25 -25.72
N VAL A 412 -5.96 22.67 -26.86
CA VAL A 412 -6.51 21.42 -27.41
C VAL A 412 -5.77 20.23 -26.80
N ILE A 413 -6.54 19.27 -26.32
CA ILE A 413 -6.03 18.02 -25.74
C ILE A 413 -5.82 17.01 -26.87
N ALA A 414 -4.63 16.40 -26.92
CA ALA A 414 -4.35 15.27 -27.80
C ALA A 414 -4.78 13.96 -27.09
N SER A 415 -5.91 13.40 -27.52
CA SER A 415 -6.45 12.14 -27.02
C SER A 415 -5.92 10.97 -27.85
N MET A 416 -4.88 10.29 -27.38
CA MET A 416 -4.05 9.38 -28.18
C MET A 416 -4.16 7.93 -27.71
N GLN A 417 -3.88 6.96 -28.60
CA GLN A 417 -3.93 5.53 -28.31
C GLN A 417 -2.53 4.92 -28.43
N PRO A 418 -1.75 4.84 -27.34
CA PRO A 418 -0.35 4.40 -27.41
C PRO A 418 -0.17 3.00 -28.00
N TYR A 419 -1.10 2.06 -27.77
CA TYR A 419 -0.98 0.72 -28.33
C TYR A 419 -0.88 0.73 -29.87
N HIS A 420 -1.57 1.65 -30.55
CA HIS A 420 -1.47 1.76 -32.00
C HIS A 420 -0.05 2.09 -32.47
N ILE A 421 0.79 2.77 -31.66
CA ILE A 421 2.20 3.05 -32.00
C ILE A 421 2.96 1.77 -32.32
N ILE A 422 2.81 0.75 -31.48
CA ILE A 422 3.58 -0.50 -31.58
C ILE A 422 2.95 -1.49 -32.58
N ASP A 423 1.68 -1.27 -32.93
CA ASP A 423 1.01 -1.98 -34.02
C ASP A 423 1.36 -1.36 -35.38
N ASP A 424 1.01 -0.09 -35.59
CA ASP A 424 1.18 0.66 -36.84
C ASP A 424 2.65 0.75 -37.24
N GLY A 425 3.57 0.82 -36.28
CA GLY A 425 5.01 0.84 -36.54
C GLY A 425 5.54 -0.38 -37.31
N ARG A 426 4.76 -1.47 -37.41
CA ARG A 426 5.09 -2.63 -38.24
C ARG A 426 4.96 -2.36 -39.74
N TRP A 427 4.07 -1.46 -40.15
CA TRP A 427 3.64 -1.35 -41.56
C TRP A 427 3.45 0.10 -42.05
N ALA A 428 3.23 1.10 -41.18
CA ALA A 428 2.91 2.48 -41.56
C ALA A 428 3.96 3.14 -42.48
N ALA A 429 5.24 2.77 -42.36
CA ALA A 429 6.30 3.28 -43.23
C ALA A 429 6.10 2.92 -44.71
N GLY A 430 5.39 1.83 -45.03
CA GLY A 430 5.02 1.48 -46.40
C GLY A 430 3.92 2.38 -46.97
N VAL A 431 3.01 2.85 -46.12
CA VAL A 431 1.81 3.60 -46.50
C VAL A 431 2.08 5.11 -46.59
N ILE A 432 2.83 5.69 -45.66
CA ILE A 432 3.13 7.14 -45.64
C ILE A 432 4.61 7.48 -45.81
N GLY A 433 5.48 6.48 -45.93
CA GLY A 433 6.92 6.69 -46.09
C GLY A 433 7.62 7.07 -44.77
N VAL A 434 8.90 6.73 -44.68
CA VAL A 434 9.71 6.90 -43.45
C VAL A 434 9.78 8.36 -42.98
N LYS A 435 9.85 9.32 -43.91
CA LYS A 435 9.98 10.75 -43.56
C LYS A 435 8.75 11.27 -42.81
N ARG A 436 7.54 11.02 -43.32
CA ARG A 436 6.29 11.43 -42.66
C ARG A 436 6.00 10.56 -41.43
N GLY A 437 6.39 9.29 -41.48
CA GLY A 437 6.32 8.38 -40.34
C GLY A 437 6.96 8.96 -39.07
N LYS A 438 8.02 9.77 -39.17
CA LYS A 438 8.67 10.46 -38.04
C LYS A 438 7.75 11.37 -37.23
N ASN A 439 6.70 11.91 -37.85
CA ASN A 439 5.74 12.80 -37.20
C ASN A 439 4.51 12.05 -36.67
N SER A 440 4.60 10.72 -36.53
CA SER A 440 3.51 9.87 -36.05
C SER A 440 3.59 9.68 -34.54
N TYR A 441 2.45 9.85 -33.89
CA TYR A 441 2.25 9.83 -32.45
C TYR A 441 3.31 10.67 -31.71
N PRO A 442 3.37 11.99 -31.97
CA PRO A 442 4.44 12.85 -31.49
C PRO A 442 4.25 13.26 -30.01
N CYS A 443 4.17 12.28 -29.11
CA CYS A 443 3.85 12.48 -27.70
C CYS A 443 4.88 13.40 -26.99
N ARG A 444 6.17 13.23 -27.28
CA ARG A 444 7.23 14.05 -26.68
C ARG A 444 7.12 15.49 -27.16
N SER A 445 7.01 15.67 -28.48
CA SER A 445 6.89 16.99 -29.08
C SER A 445 5.62 17.74 -28.60
N LEU A 446 4.51 17.03 -28.38
CA LEU A 446 3.30 17.63 -27.80
C LEU A 446 3.50 18.08 -26.35
N LEU A 447 4.06 17.22 -25.49
CA LEU A 447 4.36 17.58 -24.10
C LEU A 447 5.34 18.75 -24.00
N ASP A 448 6.41 18.74 -24.79
CA ASP A 448 7.42 19.80 -24.82
C ASP A 448 6.85 21.14 -25.32
N SER A 449 5.77 21.10 -26.12
CA SER A 449 5.04 22.31 -26.55
C SER A 449 4.14 22.90 -25.45
N GLY A 450 3.90 22.16 -24.36
CA GLY A 450 2.94 22.49 -23.30
C GLY A 450 1.53 21.96 -23.55
N ALA A 451 1.32 21.13 -24.59
CA ALA A 451 0.04 20.48 -24.84
C ALA A 451 -0.21 19.35 -23.82
N ARG A 452 -1.49 19.02 -23.60
CA ARG A 452 -1.88 17.93 -22.72
C ARG A 452 -2.20 16.67 -23.50
N LEU A 453 -1.73 15.52 -23.00
CA LEU A 453 -2.07 14.20 -23.51
C LEU A 453 -3.15 13.56 -22.65
N ALA A 454 -4.10 12.88 -23.28
CA ALA A 454 -4.98 11.94 -22.61
C ALA A 454 -4.90 10.60 -23.34
N PHE A 455 -4.68 9.50 -22.62
CA PHE A 455 -4.53 8.19 -23.24
C PHE A 455 -5.81 7.36 -23.19
N GLY A 456 -6.03 6.59 -24.24
CA GLY A 456 -7.13 5.65 -24.37
C GLY A 456 -6.73 4.44 -25.19
N SER A 457 -7.61 3.46 -25.31
CA SER A 457 -7.35 2.23 -26.07
C SER A 457 -7.98 2.20 -27.45
N ASP A 458 -9.08 2.93 -27.64
CA ASP A 458 -9.98 2.73 -28.78
C ASP A 458 -10.50 1.27 -28.86
N TRP A 459 -10.70 0.64 -27.70
CA TRP A 459 -11.20 -0.74 -27.64
C TRP A 459 -12.61 -0.79 -28.23
N HIS A 460 -12.88 -1.67 -29.21
CA HIS A 460 -12.21 -2.95 -29.47
C HIS A 460 -11.22 -3.03 -30.65
N VAL A 461 -10.74 -1.90 -31.17
CA VAL A 461 -9.68 -1.88 -32.18
C VAL A 461 -8.36 -2.41 -31.59
N ALA A 462 -7.97 -1.85 -30.44
CA ALA A 462 -6.82 -2.28 -29.64
C ALA A 462 -7.24 -2.71 -28.21
N PRO A 463 -6.45 -3.54 -27.51
CA PRO A 463 -6.81 -4.02 -26.18
C PRO A 463 -6.83 -2.90 -25.13
N PRO A 464 -7.75 -2.93 -24.14
CA PRO A 464 -7.90 -1.89 -23.13
C PRO A 464 -6.96 -2.15 -21.96
N THR A 465 -5.66 -2.19 -22.26
CA THR A 465 -4.59 -2.58 -21.33
C THR A 465 -3.65 -1.40 -21.09
N PRO A 466 -3.89 -0.54 -20.07
CA PRO A 466 -3.03 0.61 -19.79
C PRO A 466 -1.56 0.26 -19.61
N ILE A 467 -1.22 -0.88 -19.00
CA ILE A 467 0.18 -1.36 -18.87
C ILE A 467 0.84 -1.50 -20.26
N GLU A 468 0.15 -2.08 -21.24
CA GLU A 468 0.66 -2.17 -22.62
C GLU A 468 0.72 -0.82 -23.30
N GLY A 469 -0.23 0.08 -23.00
CA GLY A 469 -0.21 1.46 -23.49
C GLY A 469 0.99 2.24 -22.96
N ILE A 470 1.28 2.13 -21.66
CA ILE A 470 2.48 2.70 -21.01
C ILE A 470 3.74 2.11 -21.65
N TYR A 471 3.81 0.78 -21.78
CA TYR A 471 4.92 0.12 -22.49
C TYR A 471 5.10 0.67 -23.92
N ALA A 472 4.00 0.86 -24.65
CA ALA A 472 4.03 1.37 -26.02
C ALA A 472 4.52 2.81 -26.09
N ALA A 473 4.08 3.68 -25.19
CA ALA A 473 4.52 5.08 -25.13
C ALA A 473 6.00 5.22 -24.72
N VAL A 474 6.47 4.38 -23.78
CA VAL A 474 7.83 4.44 -23.24
C VAL A 474 8.84 3.76 -24.15
N THR A 475 8.50 2.61 -24.72
CA THR A 475 9.46 1.82 -25.53
C THR A 475 9.29 2.03 -27.03
N ARG A 476 8.05 2.22 -27.48
CA ARG A 476 7.64 2.24 -28.89
C ARG A 476 8.07 1.00 -29.69
N SER A 477 8.37 -0.11 -28.99
CA SER A 477 8.89 -1.34 -29.60
C SER A 477 7.78 -2.10 -30.32
N THR A 478 7.95 -2.35 -31.62
CA THR A 478 6.89 -2.94 -32.44
C THR A 478 6.53 -4.37 -32.02
N LEU A 479 5.26 -4.73 -32.19
CA LEU A 479 4.72 -6.05 -31.79
C LEU A 479 5.41 -7.23 -32.49
N ASP A 480 5.94 -7.03 -33.71
CA ASP A 480 6.67 -8.06 -34.46
C ASP A 480 8.14 -8.21 -34.04
N GLY A 481 8.59 -7.41 -33.07
CA GLY A 481 9.95 -7.43 -32.55
C GLY A 481 11.02 -6.93 -33.53
N LYS A 482 10.63 -6.38 -34.69
CA LYS A 482 11.59 -5.90 -35.70
C LYS A 482 12.19 -4.54 -35.36
N GLN A 483 11.45 -3.69 -34.67
CA GLN A 483 11.94 -2.38 -34.21
C GLN A 483 12.07 -2.34 -32.68
N ARG A 484 12.99 -3.14 -32.11
CA ARG A 484 13.29 -3.13 -30.66
C ARG A 484 13.82 -1.79 -30.16
N GLY A 485 14.43 -1.02 -31.05
CA GLY A 485 14.87 0.35 -30.78
C GLY A 485 13.75 1.38 -30.74
N GLY A 486 12.49 0.96 -30.96
CA GLY A 486 11.31 1.80 -31.01
C GLY A 486 11.05 2.41 -32.39
N TRP A 487 9.81 2.41 -32.86
CA TRP A 487 9.40 3.21 -34.02
C TRP A 487 9.28 4.67 -33.57
N THR A 488 9.95 5.58 -34.28
CA THR A 488 10.10 7.01 -33.92
C THR A 488 10.54 7.24 -32.45
N PRO A 489 11.75 6.77 -32.07
CA PRO A 489 12.18 6.71 -30.67
C PRO A 489 12.40 8.08 -30.00
N ALA A 490 12.50 9.17 -30.78
CA ALA A 490 12.56 10.52 -30.24
C ALA A 490 11.24 10.95 -29.57
N GLU A 491 10.13 10.27 -29.89
CA GLU A 491 8.79 10.57 -29.36
C GLU A 491 8.41 9.70 -28.15
N ARG A 492 9.42 9.15 -27.46
CA ARG A 492 9.23 8.42 -26.20
C ARG A 492 8.94 9.38 -25.05
N ILE A 493 8.18 8.88 -24.09
CA ILE A 493 7.87 9.58 -22.84
C ILE A 493 8.27 8.69 -21.65
N THR A 494 8.34 9.25 -20.44
CA THR A 494 8.62 8.48 -19.23
C THR A 494 7.39 7.70 -18.76
N VAL A 495 7.59 6.77 -17.82
CA VAL A 495 6.49 6.01 -17.22
C VAL A 495 5.55 6.94 -16.46
N GLU A 496 6.07 7.91 -15.72
CA GLU A 496 5.29 8.88 -14.94
C GLU A 496 4.42 9.78 -15.84
N GLU A 497 4.96 10.22 -16.99
CA GLU A 497 4.19 10.98 -17.97
C GLU A 497 3.08 10.14 -18.60
N ALA A 498 3.35 8.86 -18.90
CA ALA A 498 2.34 7.94 -19.41
C ALA A 498 1.27 7.62 -18.36
N LEU A 499 1.65 7.40 -17.09
CA LEU A 499 0.72 7.23 -15.98
C LEU A 499 -0.16 8.46 -15.82
N ARG A 500 0.41 9.67 -15.87
CA ARG A 500 -0.35 10.93 -15.81
C ARG A 500 -1.36 11.06 -16.95
N ALA A 501 -0.98 10.68 -18.16
CA ALA A 501 -1.86 10.67 -19.32
C ALA A 501 -3.01 9.65 -19.21
N TYR A 502 -2.84 8.57 -18.43
CA TYR A 502 -3.89 7.61 -18.08
C TYR A 502 -4.66 7.97 -16.80
N THR A 503 -4.25 8.97 -16.02
CA THR A 503 -4.91 9.32 -14.75
C THR A 503 -5.36 10.78 -14.74
N LEU A 504 -4.55 11.69 -14.20
CA LEU A 504 -4.90 13.08 -13.95
C LEU A 504 -5.27 13.82 -15.24
N ASP A 505 -4.51 13.62 -16.31
CA ASP A 505 -4.74 14.33 -17.56
C ASP A 505 -5.94 13.76 -18.33
N ALA A 506 -6.21 12.45 -18.20
CA ALA A 506 -7.45 11.85 -18.67
C ALA A 506 -8.67 12.35 -17.89
N ALA A 507 -8.58 12.46 -16.56
CA ALA A 507 -9.63 13.05 -15.73
C ALA A 507 -9.87 14.53 -16.11
N TYR A 508 -8.80 15.29 -16.33
CA TYR A 508 -8.88 16.66 -16.83
C TYR A 508 -9.58 16.71 -18.20
N ALA A 509 -9.28 15.79 -19.12
CA ALA A 509 -9.95 15.73 -20.41
C ALA A 509 -11.47 15.50 -20.31
N GLY A 510 -11.96 14.94 -19.20
CA GLY A 510 -13.38 14.72 -18.90
C GLY A 510 -14.06 15.77 -18.01
N PHE A 511 -13.33 16.81 -17.54
CA PHE A 511 -13.77 17.72 -16.47
C PHE A 511 -14.03 17.02 -15.13
N GLN A 512 -13.17 16.09 -14.75
CA GLN A 512 -13.28 15.26 -13.54
C GLN A 512 -12.03 15.28 -12.66
N GLU A 513 -11.07 16.18 -12.93
CA GLU A 513 -9.80 16.28 -12.20
C GLU A 513 -9.95 16.71 -10.73
N LYS A 514 -11.11 17.23 -10.35
CA LYS A 514 -11.40 17.61 -8.96
C LYS A 514 -11.84 16.41 -8.12
N GLU A 515 -12.35 15.37 -8.77
CA GLU A 515 -12.89 14.18 -8.12
C GLU A 515 -12.04 12.93 -8.36
N LEU A 516 -11.31 12.86 -9.49
CA LEU A 516 -10.57 11.69 -9.99
C LEU A 516 -9.16 12.05 -10.47
N GLY A 517 -8.40 11.01 -10.83
CA GLY A 517 -7.14 11.14 -11.57
C GLY A 517 -5.90 11.39 -10.70
N SER A 518 -6.07 11.65 -9.41
CA SER A 518 -4.99 11.70 -8.42
C SER A 518 -5.48 11.20 -7.06
N LEU A 519 -4.53 10.79 -6.22
CA LEU A 519 -4.77 10.36 -4.85
C LEU A 519 -4.55 11.55 -3.92
N GLU A 520 -5.64 12.23 -3.56
CA GLU A 520 -5.63 13.40 -2.69
C GLU A 520 -6.81 13.33 -1.71
N PRO A 521 -6.65 13.82 -0.47
CA PRO A 521 -7.77 13.93 0.47
C PRO A 521 -8.98 14.67 -0.14
N GLY A 522 -10.17 14.09 0.00
CA GLY A 522 -11.43 14.61 -0.55
C GLY A 522 -11.81 14.07 -1.94
N LYS A 523 -10.86 13.49 -2.68
CA LYS A 523 -11.13 12.80 -3.96
C LYS A 523 -11.77 11.45 -3.75
N LEU A 524 -12.40 10.93 -4.81
CA LEU A 524 -13.02 9.62 -4.80
C LEU A 524 -11.94 8.53 -4.72
N ALA A 525 -12.23 7.46 -3.98
CA ALA A 525 -11.32 6.35 -3.78
C ALA A 525 -11.33 5.42 -5.01
N ASP A 526 -10.70 5.88 -6.08
CA ASP A 526 -10.48 5.16 -7.32
C ASP A 526 -8.96 4.95 -7.51
N PHE A 527 -8.50 3.72 -7.35
CA PHE A 527 -7.07 3.40 -7.43
C PHE A 527 -6.82 1.96 -7.86
N VAL A 528 -5.59 1.71 -8.30
CA VAL A 528 -5.12 0.40 -8.77
C VAL A 528 -3.92 -0.01 -7.95
N VAL A 529 -3.84 -1.29 -7.58
CA VAL A 529 -2.66 -1.92 -7.01
C VAL A 529 -2.00 -2.77 -8.08
N VAL A 530 -0.72 -2.54 -8.36
CA VAL A 530 0.11 -3.29 -9.32
C VAL A 530 1.17 -4.08 -8.55
N ASP A 531 1.53 -5.27 -9.03
CA ASP A 531 2.47 -6.19 -8.37
C ASP A 531 3.93 -5.71 -8.27
N ARG A 532 4.24 -4.55 -8.84
CA ARG A 532 5.58 -3.97 -8.89
C ARG A 532 5.53 -2.48 -9.14
N ASP A 533 6.62 -1.81 -8.80
CA ASP A 533 6.82 -0.42 -9.18
C ASP A 533 7.16 -0.27 -10.68
N LEU A 534 6.18 0.21 -11.45
CA LEU A 534 6.32 0.47 -12.88
C LEU A 534 7.39 1.52 -13.20
N THR A 535 7.72 2.43 -12.27
CA THR A 535 8.72 3.50 -12.49
C THR A 535 10.16 3.04 -12.33
N GLN A 536 10.38 1.88 -11.69
CA GLN A 536 11.72 1.37 -11.38
C GLN A 536 12.11 0.15 -12.20
N VAL A 537 11.15 -0.56 -12.79
CA VAL A 537 11.46 -1.70 -13.66
C VAL A 537 12.10 -1.23 -14.98
N PRO A 538 12.99 -2.03 -15.58
CA PRO A 538 13.47 -1.76 -16.94
C PRO A 538 12.27 -1.63 -17.89
N PRO A 539 12.27 -0.68 -18.86
CA PRO A 539 11.13 -0.48 -19.76
C PRO A 539 10.68 -1.74 -20.51
N THR A 540 11.61 -2.68 -20.78
CA THR A 540 11.31 -3.98 -21.41
C THR A 540 10.51 -4.93 -20.51
N ALA A 541 10.53 -4.72 -19.20
CA ALA A 541 9.84 -5.52 -18.20
C ALA A 541 8.46 -4.96 -17.80
N LEU A 542 8.05 -3.79 -18.29
CA LEU A 542 6.75 -3.16 -17.97
C LEU A 542 5.56 -4.10 -18.26
N ARG A 543 5.61 -4.84 -19.37
CA ARG A 543 4.56 -5.82 -19.77
C ARG A 543 4.35 -6.95 -18.77
N ALA A 544 5.32 -7.20 -17.90
CA ALA A 544 5.20 -8.24 -16.88
C ALA A 544 4.40 -7.76 -15.66
N GLY A 545 4.10 -6.45 -15.54
CA GLY A 545 3.26 -5.90 -14.50
C GLY A 545 1.86 -6.50 -14.51
N GLN A 546 1.33 -6.80 -13.33
CA GLN A 546 -0.01 -7.36 -13.15
C GLN A 546 -0.81 -6.52 -12.17
N VAL A 547 -2.06 -6.24 -12.53
CA VAL A 547 -3.02 -5.63 -11.61
C VAL A 547 -3.39 -6.65 -10.53
N LEU A 548 -3.14 -6.30 -9.28
CA LEU A 548 -3.48 -7.08 -8.10
C LEU A 548 -4.87 -6.74 -7.58
N ALA A 549 -5.23 -5.46 -7.57
CA ALA A 549 -6.55 -5.01 -7.15
C ALA A 549 -6.96 -3.73 -7.92
N THR A 550 -8.26 -3.59 -8.15
CA THR A 550 -8.86 -2.38 -8.71
C THR A 550 -9.99 -1.92 -7.81
N VAL A 551 -9.82 -0.73 -7.24
CA VAL A 551 -10.77 -0.12 -6.31
C VAL A 551 -11.49 1.01 -7.03
N VAL A 552 -12.82 1.01 -6.99
CA VAL A 552 -13.66 2.06 -7.56
C VAL A 552 -14.66 2.47 -6.51
N ASP A 553 -14.72 3.77 -6.20
CA ASP A 553 -15.66 4.31 -5.21
C ASP A 553 -15.48 3.69 -3.82
N GLY A 554 -14.25 3.33 -3.47
CA GLY A 554 -13.88 2.65 -2.21
C GLY A 554 -14.18 1.15 -2.17
N GLU A 555 -14.83 0.59 -3.20
CA GLU A 555 -15.12 -0.85 -3.31
C GLU A 555 -14.04 -1.55 -4.15
N THR A 556 -13.48 -2.64 -3.63
CA THR A 556 -12.59 -3.53 -4.39
C THR A 556 -13.40 -4.28 -5.46
N THR A 557 -13.42 -3.75 -6.68
CA THR A 557 -14.17 -4.31 -7.82
C THR A 557 -13.47 -5.46 -8.54
N TYR A 558 -12.16 -5.59 -8.33
CA TYR A 558 -11.36 -6.71 -8.80
C TYR A 558 -10.26 -7.02 -7.79
N GLU A 559 -10.03 -8.31 -7.58
CA GLU A 559 -8.92 -8.87 -6.79
C GLU A 559 -8.33 -10.05 -7.56
N SER A 560 -7.02 -10.00 -7.79
CA SER A 560 -6.26 -11.08 -8.40
C SER A 560 -6.12 -12.24 -7.41
N PRO A 561 -6.16 -13.51 -7.86
CA PRO A 561 -5.84 -14.65 -7.00
C PRO A 561 -4.42 -14.63 -6.39
N LYS A 562 -3.53 -13.77 -6.91
CA LYS A 562 -2.19 -13.54 -6.37
C LYS A 562 -2.14 -12.47 -5.29
N PHE A 563 -3.21 -11.68 -5.12
CA PHE A 563 -3.28 -10.65 -4.10
C PHE A 563 -3.40 -11.31 -2.72
N LYS A 564 -2.44 -11.01 -1.85
CA LYS A 564 -2.38 -11.51 -0.48
C LYS A 564 -1.91 -10.38 0.43
N PRO A 565 -2.74 -9.35 0.65
CA PRO A 565 -2.35 -8.22 1.49
C PRO A 565 -2.18 -8.69 2.94
N THR A 566 -1.20 -8.11 3.64
CA THR A 566 -1.02 -8.37 5.07
C THR A 566 -1.93 -7.42 5.84
N ALA A 567 -2.99 -7.97 6.43
CA ALA A 567 -3.89 -7.20 7.29
C ALA A 567 -3.27 -7.05 8.70
N MET A 568 -3.09 -5.82 9.15
CA MET A 568 -2.50 -5.49 10.44
C MET A 568 -3.29 -4.38 11.13
N ASN A 569 -3.17 -4.29 12.46
CA ASN A 569 -3.60 -3.10 13.19
C ASN A 569 -2.43 -2.09 13.31
N THR A 570 -2.74 -0.88 13.74
CA THR A 570 -1.76 0.21 13.86
C THR A 570 -0.59 -0.12 14.80
N GLN A 571 -0.84 -0.84 15.90
CA GLN A 571 0.22 -1.24 16.83
C GLN A 571 1.20 -2.25 16.20
N GLN A 572 0.71 -3.19 15.40
CA GLN A 572 1.55 -4.15 14.68
C GLN A 572 2.43 -3.46 13.63
N ALA A 573 1.86 -2.50 12.90
CA ALA A 573 2.61 -1.70 11.94
C ALA A 573 3.72 -0.88 12.63
N GLU A 574 3.44 -0.27 13.77
CA GLU A 574 4.44 0.45 14.56
C GLU A 574 5.55 -0.46 15.09
N ILE A 575 5.21 -1.68 15.54
CA ILE A 575 6.22 -2.68 15.93
C ILE A 575 7.10 -3.04 14.73
N GLN A 576 6.56 -3.17 13.52
CA GLN A 576 7.36 -3.42 12.33
C GLN A 576 8.31 -2.26 12.00
N ARG A 577 7.85 -1.00 12.10
CA ARG A 577 8.71 0.20 11.97
C ARG A 577 9.89 0.13 12.94
N ARG A 578 9.63 -0.13 14.22
CA ARG A 578 10.67 -0.24 15.26
C ARG A 578 11.65 -1.38 15.01
N VAL A 579 11.16 -2.52 14.51
CA VAL A 579 12.03 -3.64 14.09
C VAL A 579 12.98 -3.20 12.97
N ALA A 580 12.54 -2.41 12.00
CA ALA A 580 13.41 -1.92 10.94
C ALA A 580 14.48 -0.92 11.44
N ILE A 581 14.17 -0.13 12.49
CA ILE A 581 15.15 0.76 13.14
C ILE A 581 16.24 -0.06 13.85
N ASP A 582 15.86 -1.09 14.60
CA ASP A 582 16.82 -1.95 15.31
C ASP A 582 17.64 -2.82 14.34
N PHE A 583 17.02 -3.31 13.26
CA PHE A 583 17.67 -4.12 12.22
C PHE A 583 17.95 -3.29 10.95
N ASN A 584 18.84 -2.31 11.08
CA ASN A 584 19.09 -1.33 10.02
C ASN A 584 20.32 -1.63 9.12
N LEU A 585 21.15 -2.60 9.50
CA LEU A 585 22.37 -2.94 8.75
C LEU A 585 22.08 -4.01 7.68
N ASN A 586 22.53 -3.81 6.44
CA ASN A 586 22.57 -4.85 5.42
C ASN A 586 23.91 -5.63 5.46
N GLU A 587 24.04 -6.65 4.61
CA GLU A 587 25.24 -7.49 4.57
C GLU A 587 26.54 -6.72 4.30
N ASP A 588 26.54 -5.78 3.35
CA ASP A 588 27.71 -4.98 3.02
C ASP A 588 28.14 -4.06 4.17
N GLN A 589 27.17 -3.46 4.86
CA GLN A 589 27.41 -2.59 6.01
C GLN A 589 28.00 -3.37 7.20
N ILE A 590 27.41 -4.51 7.56
CA ILE A 590 27.93 -5.29 8.69
C ILE A 590 29.30 -5.91 8.39
N LEU A 591 29.56 -6.34 7.14
CA LEU A 591 30.90 -6.77 6.73
C LEU A 591 31.91 -5.63 6.89
N LYS A 592 31.54 -4.41 6.49
CA LYS A 592 32.40 -3.24 6.62
C LYS A 592 32.75 -2.96 8.08
N GLU A 593 31.78 -3.01 8.99
CA GLU A 593 32.02 -2.80 10.42
C GLU A 593 32.91 -3.90 11.02
N ILE A 594 32.66 -5.18 10.70
CA ILE A 594 33.49 -6.27 11.22
C ILE A 594 34.92 -6.21 10.69
N ARG A 595 35.13 -5.74 9.44
CA ARG A 595 36.47 -5.57 8.84
C ARG A 595 37.39 -4.63 9.62
N GLU A 596 36.83 -3.73 10.44
CA GLU A 596 37.63 -2.86 11.32
C GLU A 596 38.38 -3.66 12.41
N SER A 597 37.85 -4.83 12.77
CA SER A 597 38.42 -5.72 13.79
C SER A 597 38.94 -7.05 13.23
N ILE A 598 38.39 -7.54 12.12
CA ILE A 598 38.78 -8.78 11.43
C ILE A 598 38.91 -8.45 9.93
N PRO A 599 40.08 -7.97 9.46
CA PRO A 599 40.24 -7.46 8.10
C PRO A 599 39.94 -8.48 6.98
N ASP A 600 40.07 -9.77 7.28
CA ASP A 600 39.88 -10.87 6.33
C ASP A 600 38.46 -11.49 6.36
N VAL A 601 37.50 -10.86 7.04
CA VAL A 601 36.12 -11.36 7.11
C VAL A 601 35.41 -11.41 5.75
N SER A 602 34.65 -12.47 5.54
CA SER A 602 33.91 -12.85 4.33
C SER A 602 32.44 -13.12 4.64
N SER A 603 31.57 -13.13 3.60
CA SER A 603 30.15 -13.51 3.76
C SER A 603 29.98 -14.91 4.36
N ALA A 604 30.86 -15.85 4.04
CA ALA A 604 30.85 -17.18 4.64
C ALA A 604 31.14 -17.18 6.15
N ASP A 605 31.84 -16.17 6.68
CA ASP A 605 31.98 -15.99 8.13
C ASP A 605 30.65 -15.53 8.75
N LEU A 606 29.93 -14.61 8.10
CA LEU A 606 28.61 -14.18 8.55
C LEU A 606 27.62 -15.35 8.61
N ASP A 607 27.59 -16.18 7.57
CA ASP A 607 26.72 -17.36 7.51
C ASP A 607 26.95 -18.26 8.72
N ARG A 608 28.22 -18.57 9.03
CA ARG A 608 28.58 -19.39 10.20
C ARG A 608 28.22 -18.73 11.53
N TRP A 609 28.41 -17.42 11.67
CA TRP A 609 28.05 -16.72 12.91
C TRP A 609 26.54 -16.58 13.12
N ARG A 610 25.76 -16.51 12.03
CA ARG A 610 24.29 -16.59 12.06
C ARG A 610 23.83 -18.00 12.46
N GLU A 611 24.38 -19.05 11.84
CA GLU A 611 24.09 -20.44 12.20
C GLU A 611 24.46 -20.77 13.65
N ALA A 612 25.53 -20.15 14.16
CA ALA A 612 25.94 -20.28 15.56
C ALA A 612 25.16 -19.35 16.52
N GLU A 613 24.19 -18.57 16.03
CA GLU A 613 23.40 -17.59 16.79
C GLU A 613 24.27 -16.57 17.57
N THR A 614 25.46 -16.25 17.05
CA THR A 614 26.36 -15.22 17.62
C THR A 614 26.23 -13.87 16.94
N LEU A 615 25.46 -13.81 15.84
CA LEU A 615 25.18 -12.62 15.05
C LEU A 615 23.67 -12.48 14.85
N ASP A 616 23.08 -11.43 15.41
CA ASP A 616 21.62 -11.22 15.40
C ASP A 616 21.14 -10.64 14.06
N TYR A 617 20.13 -11.28 13.45
CA TYR A 617 19.60 -10.91 12.14
C TYR A 617 18.08 -11.16 12.02
N ARG A 618 17.46 -10.57 10.99
CA ARG A 618 16.09 -10.80 10.54
C ARG A 618 15.96 -10.63 9.02
N GLU A 619 14.95 -11.26 8.44
CA GLU A 619 14.51 -10.96 7.07
C GLU A 619 13.40 -9.89 7.14
N ILE A 620 13.60 -8.77 6.43
CA ILE A 620 12.68 -7.63 6.34
C ILE A 620 12.54 -7.28 4.86
N ASP A 621 11.30 -7.28 4.34
CA ASP A 621 10.99 -6.99 2.94
C ASP A 621 11.78 -7.85 1.91
N GLY A 622 12.05 -9.11 2.27
CA GLY A 622 12.82 -10.06 1.45
C GLY A 622 14.33 -9.83 1.47
N GLU A 623 14.82 -8.90 2.30
CA GLU A 623 16.24 -8.63 2.51
C GLU A 623 16.70 -9.05 3.91
N MET A 624 17.92 -9.58 3.99
CA MET A 624 18.55 -9.90 5.26
C MET A 624 19.11 -8.64 5.92
N ARG A 625 18.63 -8.35 7.12
CA ARG A 625 19.02 -7.20 7.93
C ARG A 625 19.58 -7.65 9.28
N TYR A 626 20.54 -6.90 9.80
CA TYR A 626 21.26 -7.22 11.03
C TYR A 626 21.02 -6.18 12.11
N PHE A 627 21.01 -6.63 13.35
CA PHE A 627 20.83 -5.77 14.51
C PHE A 627 21.93 -4.71 14.59
N ALA A 628 21.59 -3.47 14.91
CA ALA A 628 22.52 -2.34 14.96
C ALA A 628 23.70 -2.56 15.92
N ARG A 629 23.55 -3.42 16.94
CA ARG A 629 24.63 -3.79 17.88
C ARG A 629 25.18 -5.20 17.65
N ALA A 630 24.90 -5.83 16.50
CA ALA A 630 25.30 -7.20 16.18
C ALA A 630 26.83 -7.40 16.24
N VAL A 631 27.63 -6.43 15.78
CA VAL A 631 29.11 -6.54 15.84
C VAL A 631 29.61 -6.55 17.28
N SER A 632 29.05 -5.71 18.16
CA SER A 632 29.38 -5.73 19.59
C SER A 632 29.01 -7.07 20.23
N ASN A 633 27.84 -7.62 19.88
CA ASN A 633 27.39 -8.93 20.35
C ASN A 633 28.28 -10.06 19.86
N LEU A 634 28.69 -10.02 18.59
CA LEU A 634 29.58 -11.02 18.00
C LEU A 634 30.86 -11.18 18.83
N PHE A 635 31.52 -10.08 19.18
CA PHE A 635 32.74 -10.14 20.00
C PHE A 635 32.50 -10.49 21.48
N ARG A 636 31.25 -10.47 21.95
CA ARG A 636 30.90 -10.95 23.31
C ARG A 636 30.62 -12.44 23.33
N LEU A 637 29.96 -12.94 22.29
CA LEU A 637 29.42 -14.30 22.24
C LEU A 637 30.35 -15.27 21.52
N SER A 638 30.96 -14.86 20.41
CA SER A 638 31.83 -15.71 19.61
C SER A 638 33.26 -15.72 20.15
N LYS A 639 33.75 -16.90 20.53
CA LYS A 639 35.18 -17.10 20.85
C LYS A 639 36.04 -16.96 19.59
N GLU A 640 35.59 -17.51 18.47
CA GLU A 640 36.30 -17.45 17.19
C GLU A 640 36.52 -16.00 16.74
N ALA A 641 35.49 -15.17 16.77
CA ALA A 641 35.61 -13.76 16.38
C ALA A 641 36.61 -13.01 17.30
N ARG A 642 36.58 -13.28 18.61
CA ARG A 642 37.55 -12.72 19.56
C ARG A 642 38.99 -13.16 19.25
N ASP A 643 39.20 -14.44 18.96
CA ASP A 643 40.54 -14.97 18.67
C ASP A 643 41.12 -14.41 17.36
N ARG A 644 40.27 -14.03 16.40
CA ARG A 644 40.66 -13.42 15.10
C ARG A 644 40.84 -11.91 15.13
N ARG A 645 40.49 -11.26 16.24
CA ARG A 645 40.49 -9.80 16.36
C ARG A 645 41.93 -9.26 16.26
N THR A 646 42.18 -8.35 15.32
CA THR A 646 43.51 -7.73 15.12
C THR A 646 43.68 -6.40 15.85
N THR A 647 42.58 -5.77 16.26
CA THR A 647 42.56 -4.49 16.97
C THR A 647 42.00 -4.70 18.37
N GLU A 648 42.82 -4.49 19.40
CA GLU A 648 42.34 -4.53 20.79
C GLU A 648 41.36 -3.39 21.05
N PRO A 649 40.26 -3.60 21.79
CA PRO A 649 39.42 -2.50 22.24
C PRO A 649 40.21 -1.58 23.17
N GLU A 650 39.93 -0.28 23.12
CA GLU A 650 40.52 0.65 24.08
C GLU A 650 40.21 0.22 25.53
N ALA A 651 41.25 0.21 26.37
CA ALA A 651 41.11 -0.13 27.77
C ALA A 651 40.30 0.95 28.50
N SER A 652 39.02 0.69 28.78
CA SER A 652 38.22 1.59 29.61
C SER A 652 38.64 1.46 31.08
N LYS A 653 38.69 2.60 31.79
CA LYS A 653 38.88 2.63 33.25
C LYS A 653 37.60 2.14 33.94
N LYS A 654 37.38 0.82 33.95
CA LYS A 654 36.22 0.22 34.60
C LYS A 654 36.27 0.40 36.11
N PHE A 655 35.11 0.61 36.71
CA PHE A 655 34.95 0.64 38.16
C PHE A 655 35.38 -0.70 38.79
N PRO A 656 36.23 -0.72 39.83
CA PRO A 656 36.77 -1.95 40.42
C PRO A 656 35.71 -2.64 41.30
N ILE A 657 34.72 -3.24 40.66
CA ILE A 657 33.52 -3.71 41.36
C ILE A 657 33.78 -4.84 42.37
N VAL A 658 34.76 -5.71 42.13
CA VAL A 658 35.07 -6.83 43.04
C VAL A 658 35.68 -6.30 44.33
N ASP A 659 36.69 -5.44 44.22
CA ASP A 659 37.35 -4.81 45.37
C ASP A 659 36.35 -3.97 46.17
N HIS A 660 35.53 -3.16 45.48
CA HIS A 660 34.50 -2.35 46.12
C HIS A 660 33.48 -3.20 46.91
N VAL A 661 33.06 -4.34 46.36
CA VAL A 661 32.14 -5.25 47.06
C VAL A 661 32.81 -5.89 48.27
N ALA A 662 34.10 -6.25 48.19
CA ALA A 662 34.83 -6.78 49.34
C ALA A 662 34.90 -5.74 50.48
N ASP A 663 35.19 -4.49 50.16
CA ASP A 663 35.20 -3.38 51.12
C ASP A 663 33.82 -3.21 51.81
N LEU A 664 32.72 -3.30 51.04
CA LEU A 664 31.36 -3.22 51.59
C LEU A 664 31.01 -4.39 52.51
N VAL A 665 31.49 -5.61 52.19
CA VAL A 665 31.30 -6.77 53.07
C VAL A 665 32.01 -6.55 54.40
N GLU A 666 33.26 -6.08 54.38
CA GLU A 666 34.02 -5.75 55.60
C GLU A 666 33.36 -4.61 56.41
N GLU A 667 32.91 -3.55 55.74
CA GLU A 667 32.19 -2.42 56.37
C GLU A 667 30.90 -2.90 57.06
N SER A 668 30.16 -3.82 56.44
CA SER A 668 28.90 -4.35 56.97
C SER A 668 29.07 -5.12 58.29
N GLU A 669 30.22 -5.74 58.53
CA GLU A 669 30.48 -6.50 59.78
C GLU A 669 30.53 -5.59 61.02
N GLN A 670 30.84 -4.31 60.80
CA GLN A 670 31.02 -3.32 61.87
C GLN A 670 29.83 -2.36 61.97
N ALA A 671 28.84 -2.48 61.09
CA ALA A 671 27.71 -1.57 61.02
C ALA A 671 26.56 -1.97 61.95
N ASP A 672 25.86 -0.97 62.49
CA ASP A 672 24.68 -1.16 63.37
C ASP A 672 23.39 -1.48 62.59
N GLY A 673 23.42 -1.47 61.25
CA GLY A 673 22.26 -1.65 60.39
C GLY A 673 22.60 -2.04 58.95
N PRO A 674 21.59 -2.36 58.12
CA PRO A 674 21.80 -2.89 56.77
C PRO A 674 22.18 -1.80 55.75
N GLU A 675 21.95 -0.52 56.03
CA GLU A 675 22.30 0.58 55.15
C GLU A 675 23.66 1.17 55.55
N ILE A 676 24.66 1.02 54.68
CA ILE A 676 26.04 1.46 54.89
C ILE A 676 26.52 2.33 53.72
N HIS A 677 27.68 2.97 53.84
CA HIS A 677 28.31 3.67 52.73
C HIS A 677 27.40 4.66 51.93
N PRO A 678 26.83 5.70 52.56
CA PRO A 678 25.94 6.64 51.86
C PRO A 678 26.68 7.48 50.81
N VAL A 679 26.16 7.49 49.59
CA VAL A 679 26.69 8.27 48.46
C VAL A 679 25.65 9.30 48.02
N LYS A 680 26.03 10.57 48.07
CA LYS A 680 25.23 11.68 47.54
C LYS A 680 25.43 11.81 46.03
N HIS A 681 24.31 11.86 45.31
CA HIS A 681 24.26 12.07 43.88
C HIS A 681 23.59 13.41 43.56
N ARG A 682 24.09 14.09 42.54
CA ARG A 682 23.42 15.21 41.88
C ARG A 682 23.44 14.96 40.38
N ILE A 683 22.27 14.96 39.74
CA ILE A 683 22.15 14.60 38.32
C ILE A 683 21.38 15.70 37.60
N ARG A 684 21.87 16.06 36.41
CA ARG A 684 21.14 16.82 35.40
C ARG A 684 20.80 15.91 34.23
N TYR A 685 19.54 15.87 33.86
CA TYR A 685 19.02 15.05 32.76
C TYR A 685 18.24 15.92 31.78
N GLU A 686 18.48 15.73 30.49
CA GLU A 686 17.94 16.56 29.42
C GLU A 686 17.41 15.67 28.29
N LEU A 687 16.21 15.99 27.78
CA LEU A 687 15.61 15.41 26.59
C LEU A 687 15.37 16.50 25.55
N THR A 688 15.87 16.28 24.35
CA THR A 688 15.90 17.31 23.30
C THR A 688 15.22 16.82 22.04
N VAL A 689 14.20 17.55 21.59
CA VAL A 689 13.55 17.36 20.30
C VAL A 689 14.28 18.21 19.25
N PRO A 690 14.69 17.64 18.10
CA PRO A 690 15.32 18.39 17.01
C PRO A 690 14.44 19.56 16.55
N ALA A 691 15.06 20.71 16.24
CA ALA A 691 14.33 21.92 15.86
C ALA A 691 13.58 21.77 14.52
N ASP A 692 14.08 20.90 13.62
CA ASP A 692 13.48 20.58 12.33
C ASP A 692 12.44 19.47 12.39
N HIS A 693 12.10 18.98 13.59
CA HIS A 693 11.11 17.92 13.75
C HIS A 693 9.73 18.39 13.22
N PRO A 694 9.09 17.67 12.28
CA PRO A 694 7.92 18.17 11.54
C PRO A 694 6.70 18.46 12.41
N ARG A 695 6.62 17.83 13.59
CA ARG A 695 5.55 18.07 14.57
C ARG A 695 5.82 19.24 15.52
N LEU A 696 7.05 19.75 15.60
CA LEU A 696 7.43 20.84 16.50
C LEU A 696 7.02 22.22 15.92
N ARG A 697 5.72 22.39 15.69
CA ARG A 697 5.14 23.61 15.11
C ARG A 697 4.63 24.56 16.18
N LYS A 698 4.58 25.85 15.88
CA LYS A 698 4.01 26.86 16.77
C LYS A 698 2.58 26.50 17.17
N GLY A 699 2.31 26.52 18.47
CA GLY A 699 1.04 26.13 19.08
C GLY A 699 0.91 24.64 19.40
N ALA A 700 1.86 23.79 18.97
CA ALA A 700 1.87 22.38 19.34
C ALA A 700 2.08 22.21 20.85
N LYS A 701 1.37 21.26 21.42
CA LYS A 701 1.44 20.92 22.84
C LYS A 701 2.40 19.75 23.03
N VAL A 702 3.53 19.99 23.69
CA VAL A 702 4.54 18.98 23.97
C VAL A 702 4.47 18.58 25.43
N ALA A 703 4.30 17.29 25.68
CA ALA A 703 4.29 16.68 27.00
C ALA A 703 5.52 15.79 27.15
N CYS A 704 6.21 15.88 28.27
CA CYS A 704 7.44 15.14 28.54
C CYS A 704 7.40 14.52 29.93
N TRP A 705 7.82 13.27 30.03
CA TRP A 705 8.00 12.57 31.30
C TRP A 705 9.48 12.25 31.46
N LEU A 706 10.10 12.79 32.52
CA LEU A 706 11.51 12.55 32.87
C LEU A 706 11.62 11.58 34.06
N PRO A 707 12.62 10.69 34.11
CA PRO A 707 12.82 9.69 35.18
C PRO A 707 13.30 10.31 36.51
N PHE A 708 12.46 10.21 37.54
CA PHE A 708 12.73 10.81 38.85
C PHE A 708 12.96 9.75 39.93
N PRO A 709 13.97 9.91 40.80
CA PRO A 709 14.33 8.89 41.80
C PRO A 709 13.22 8.67 42.84
N GLN A 710 12.93 7.41 43.18
CA GLN A 710 12.05 7.00 44.28
C GLN A 710 12.65 7.32 45.65
N GLU A 711 11.81 7.48 46.66
CA GLU A 711 12.23 7.33 48.06
C GLU A 711 11.95 5.90 48.48
N TYR A 712 13.01 5.20 48.86
CA TYR A 712 13.05 3.78 49.14
C TYR A 712 14.03 3.50 50.28
N ARG A 713 14.02 2.29 50.87
CA ARG A 713 14.79 2.00 52.10
C ARG A 713 16.27 2.44 52.02
N GLN A 714 16.96 2.11 50.92
CA GLN A 714 18.36 2.47 50.68
C GLN A 714 18.55 3.72 49.80
N GLN A 715 17.49 4.47 49.50
CA GLN A 715 17.52 5.67 48.66
C GLN A 715 16.62 6.76 49.24
N GLY A 716 17.23 7.78 49.84
CA GLY A 716 16.53 8.85 50.55
C GLY A 716 16.99 10.24 50.14
N GLU A 717 16.49 11.24 50.87
CA GLU A 717 16.84 12.66 50.66
C GLU A 717 16.64 13.16 49.22
N VAL A 718 15.66 12.60 48.52
CA VAL A 718 15.34 12.95 47.15
C VAL A 718 14.80 14.39 47.07
N LYS A 719 15.45 15.24 46.27
CA LYS A 719 15.03 16.63 46.04
C LYS A 719 15.18 17.02 44.58
N LEU A 720 14.11 17.56 44.01
CA LEU A 720 14.17 18.26 42.73
C LEU A 720 14.78 19.66 42.97
N LEU A 721 15.90 19.96 42.30
CA LEU A 721 16.59 21.25 42.37
C LEU A 721 16.05 22.23 41.33
N GLY A 722 15.60 21.74 40.18
CA GLY A 722 14.96 22.54 39.13
C GLY A 722 14.55 21.70 37.93
N CYS A 723 13.69 22.24 37.08
CA CYS A 723 13.29 21.64 35.81
C CYS A 723 12.83 22.71 34.82
N GLY A 724 12.68 22.35 33.55
CA GLY A 724 12.08 23.22 32.54
C GLY A 724 11.88 22.53 31.19
N PRO A 725 11.18 23.18 30.24
CA PRO A 725 10.51 24.48 30.38
C PRO A 725 9.29 24.40 31.31
N GLY A 726 9.05 25.47 32.08
CA GLY A 726 7.92 25.56 33.00
C GLY A 726 8.11 24.81 34.33
N GLU A 727 7.02 24.73 35.10
CA GLU A 727 7.00 23.98 36.36
C GLU A 727 6.68 22.50 36.12
N GLY A 728 7.46 21.61 36.72
CA GLY A 728 7.27 20.16 36.61
C GLY A 728 6.34 19.60 37.67
N GLN A 729 5.49 18.63 37.29
CA GLN A 729 4.66 17.85 38.20
C GLN A 729 5.38 16.54 38.57
N ILE A 730 5.79 16.41 39.83
CA ILE A 730 6.38 15.17 40.34
C ILE A 730 5.26 14.16 40.64
N SER A 731 5.39 12.94 40.10
CA SER A 731 4.50 11.83 40.45
C SER A 731 4.65 11.41 41.93
N PRO A 732 3.59 10.89 42.58
CA PRO A 732 3.68 10.40 43.96
C PRO A 732 4.72 9.29 44.12
N ASN A 733 5.43 9.28 45.26
CA ASN A 733 6.36 8.20 45.59
C ASN A 733 5.65 6.84 45.68
N GLY A 734 6.34 5.75 45.30
CA GLY A 734 5.80 4.39 45.37
C GLY A 734 4.93 3.97 44.19
N LYS A 735 4.72 4.85 43.19
CA LYS A 735 4.15 4.46 41.90
C LYS A 735 5.10 3.53 41.15
N ALA A 736 4.57 2.74 40.21
CA ALA A 736 5.36 1.79 39.43
C ALA A 736 6.55 2.46 38.75
N HIS A 737 6.32 3.63 38.14
CA HIS A 737 7.33 4.50 37.53
C HIS A 737 7.20 5.89 38.17
N ARG A 738 8.31 6.49 38.63
CA ARG A 738 8.31 7.84 39.20
C ARG A 738 8.90 8.83 38.20
N THR A 739 8.13 9.88 37.91
CA THR A 739 8.41 10.84 36.85
C THR A 739 8.34 12.28 37.33
N VAL A 740 9.04 13.19 36.62
CA VAL A 740 8.67 14.60 36.51
C VAL A 740 7.98 14.82 35.18
N TYR A 741 6.72 15.27 35.22
CA TYR A 741 5.94 15.62 34.04
C TYR A 741 6.07 17.11 33.73
N LEU A 742 6.36 17.43 32.48
CA LEU A 742 6.47 18.79 31.96
C LEU A 742 5.55 18.93 30.75
N GLU A 743 4.98 20.11 30.60
CA GLU A 743 4.10 20.44 29.47
C GLU A 743 4.46 21.83 28.94
N HIS A 744 4.61 21.93 27.63
CA HIS A 744 5.00 23.16 26.95
C HIS A 744 4.17 23.38 25.68
N VAL A 745 3.85 24.62 25.37
CA VAL A 745 3.23 24.99 24.10
C VAL A 745 4.28 25.74 23.29
N VAL A 746 4.65 25.20 22.13
CA VAL A 746 5.70 25.75 21.28
C VAL A 746 5.32 27.16 20.83
N ASP A 747 6.15 28.14 21.14
CA ASP A 747 5.98 29.55 20.77
C ASP A 747 6.85 29.98 19.59
N ASP A 748 8.06 29.42 19.50
CA ASP A 748 9.00 29.50 18.39
C ASP A 748 9.29 28.09 17.83
N ALA A 749 8.81 27.82 16.61
CA ALA A 749 8.97 26.52 15.95
C ALA A 749 10.41 26.27 15.46
N GLU A 750 11.22 27.32 15.32
CA GLU A 750 12.61 27.20 14.87
C GLU A 750 13.58 26.98 16.04
N ALA A 751 13.09 27.09 17.28
CA ALA A 751 13.90 26.88 18.48
C ALA A 751 13.91 25.40 18.88
N GLN A 752 15.10 24.87 19.13
CA GLN A 752 15.26 23.53 19.69
C GLN A 752 14.57 23.46 21.06
N LEU A 753 13.67 22.47 21.24
CA LEU A 753 12.96 22.27 22.49
C LEU A 753 13.70 21.26 23.37
N THR A 754 14.18 21.72 24.52
CA THR A 754 14.86 20.87 25.51
C THR A 754 14.09 20.85 26.82
N PHE A 755 13.63 19.67 27.23
CA PHE A 755 13.14 19.40 28.56
C PHE A 755 14.31 19.00 29.46
N TRP A 756 14.34 19.48 30.68
CA TRP A 756 15.40 19.15 31.62
C TRP A 756 14.90 19.07 33.05
N GLU A 757 15.61 18.29 33.85
CA GLU A 757 15.49 18.26 35.30
C GLU A 757 16.88 18.18 35.94
N GLU A 758 16.98 18.70 37.15
CA GLU A 758 18.15 18.58 37.99
C GLU A 758 17.70 18.21 39.40
N PHE A 759 18.29 17.16 39.97
CA PHE A 759 17.89 16.64 41.27
C PHE A 759 19.07 16.09 42.06
N GLU A 760 18.90 15.97 43.37
CA GLU A 760 19.83 15.29 44.27
C GLU A 760 19.13 14.17 45.04
N PHE A 761 19.88 13.13 45.40
CA PHE A 761 19.44 12.05 46.28
C PHE A 761 20.65 11.42 46.98
N VAL A 762 20.41 10.70 48.07
CA VAL A 762 21.41 9.88 48.75
C VAL A 762 21.01 8.43 48.58
N THR A 763 21.94 7.57 48.20
CA THR A 763 21.74 6.13 48.22
C THR A 763 22.86 5.45 49.00
N SER A 764 22.49 4.44 49.78
CA SER A 764 23.38 3.65 50.63
C SER A 764 23.50 2.24 50.06
N ALA A 765 24.62 1.58 50.32
CA ALA A 765 24.74 0.15 50.09
C ALA A 765 23.78 -0.57 51.04
N TYR A 766 23.09 -1.58 50.54
CA TYR A 766 22.14 -2.37 51.33
C TYR A 766 22.72 -3.77 51.54
N VAL A 767 23.21 -4.05 52.75
CA VAL A 767 23.94 -5.28 53.10
C VAL A 767 23.38 -5.88 54.41
N PRO A 768 22.14 -6.41 54.40
CA PRO A 768 21.57 -7.05 55.59
C PRO A 768 22.33 -8.34 55.96
N THR A 769 22.31 -8.75 57.23
CA THR A 769 22.82 -10.07 57.61
C THR A 769 21.83 -11.16 57.18
N LEU A 770 22.22 -12.02 56.25
CA LEU A 770 21.39 -13.09 55.71
C LEU A 770 21.91 -14.47 56.12
N ASP A 771 21.18 -15.17 56.99
CA ASP A 771 21.45 -16.55 57.37
C ASP A 771 20.22 -17.42 57.05
N ALA A 772 20.44 -18.54 56.36
CA ALA A 772 19.39 -19.45 55.96
C ALA A 772 18.56 -19.97 57.16
N LYS A 773 19.17 -20.07 58.35
CA LYS A 773 18.48 -20.54 59.56
C LYS A 773 17.41 -19.56 60.06
N ASP A 774 17.50 -18.30 59.68
CA ASP A 774 16.64 -17.22 60.15
C ASP A 774 15.46 -16.96 59.19
N VAL A 775 15.35 -17.73 58.10
CA VAL A 775 14.25 -17.61 57.13
C VAL A 775 12.94 -18.10 57.74
N GLU A 776 11.94 -17.23 57.75
CA GLU A 776 10.59 -17.54 58.21
C GLU A 776 9.68 -18.07 57.08
N PRO A 777 8.68 -18.91 57.38
CA PRO A 777 7.76 -19.44 56.39
C PRO A 777 6.82 -18.36 55.84
N TYR A 778 6.51 -18.43 54.54
CA TYR A 778 5.58 -17.49 53.91
C TYR A 778 4.14 -17.64 54.40
N ASP A 779 3.44 -16.50 54.57
CA ASP A 779 1.98 -16.48 54.50
C ASP A 779 1.53 -16.67 53.03
N THR A 780 1.36 -17.93 52.65
CA THR A 780 0.91 -18.30 51.29
C THR A 780 -0.51 -17.84 50.94
N THR A 781 -1.28 -17.37 51.93
CA THR A 781 -2.63 -16.83 51.73
C THR A 781 -2.64 -15.31 51.56
N GLY A 782 -1.55 -14.64 51.92
CA GLY A 782 -1.36 -13.20 51.80
C GLY A 782 -1.45 -12.69 50.35
N SER A 783 -1.82 -11.42 50.18
CA SER A 783 -1.89 -10.79 48.86
C SER A 783 -0.50 -10.71 48.20
N LEU A 784 0.53 -10.38 48.97
CA LEU A 784 1.92 -10.30 48.48
C LEU A 784 2.38 -11.63 47.89
N TYR A 785 2.24 -12.74 48.63
CA TYR A 785 2.66 -14.04 48.14
C TYR A 785 1.93 -14.41 46.85
N ARG A 786 0.59 -14.29 46.83
CA ARG A 786 -0.21 -14.64 45.65
C ARG A 786 0.10 -13.78 44.44
N GLU A 787 0.21 -12.46 44.61
CA GLU A 787 0.50 -11.53 43.51
C GLU A 787 1.89 -11.80 42.92
N TYR A 788 2.91 -11.88 43.79
CA TYR A 788 4.30 -11.93 43.37
C TYR A 788 4.84 -13.34 43.12
N THR A 789 4.03 -14.39 43.26
CA THR A 789 4.31 -15.75 42.72
C THR A 789 3.46 -16.09 41.49
N SER A 790 2.44 -15.30 41.20
CA SER A 790 1.59 -15.51 40.02
C SER A 790 2.29 -15.17 38.71
N GLN A 791 1.85 -15.82 37.64
CA GLN A 791 2.17 -15.43 36.26
C GLN A 791 1.50 -14.09 35.91
N ARG A 792 2.20 -13.25 35.15
CA ARG A 792 1.71 -11.95 34.65
C ARG A 792 2.18 -11.79 33.20
N PRO A 793 1.38 -12.27 32.23
CA PRO A 793 1.66 -12.11 30.82
C PRO A 793 1.83 -10.63 30.41
N PRO A 794 2.60 -10.35 29.34
CA PRO A 794 3.25 -11.34 28.50
C PRO A 794 4.63 -11.78 28.99
N HIS A 795 5.30 -11.05 29.90
CA HIS A 795 6.71 -11.29 30.23
C HIS A 795 6.96 -12.32 31.35
N ILE A 796 5.99 -12.60 32.21
CA ILE A 796 6.09 -13.64 33.26
C ILE A 796 5.05 -14.72 32.96
N VAL A 797 5.50 -15.82 32.36
CA VAL A 797 4.65 -16.97 32.02
C VAL A 797 5.31 -18.24 32.53
N ILE A 798 4.62 -18.97 33.41
CA ILE A 798 5.13 -20.20 34.02
C ILE A 798 4.57 -21.38 33.22
N THR A 799 5.27 -21.76 32.15
CA THR A 799 4.94 -22.97 31.37
C THR A 799 5.39 -24.23 32.11
N PRO A 800 4.93 -25.43 31.71
CA PRO A 800 5.43 -26.69 32.27
C PRO A 800 6.96 -26.82 32.20
N GLU A 801 7.58 -26.33 31.13
CA GLU A 801 9.03 -26.35 30.93
C GLU A 801 9.74 -25.40 31.90
N VAL A 802 9.20 -24.18 32.09
CA VAL A 802 9.73 -23.22 33.07
C VAL A 802 9.63 -23.77 34.48
N ALA A 803 8.49 -24.38 34.84
CA ALA A 803 8.29 -25.00 36.16
C ALA A 803 9.22 -26.20 36.37
N ALA A 804 9.41 -27.04 35.35
CA ALA A 804 10.34 -28.17 35.40
C ALA A 804 11.78 -27.70 35.57
N LEU A 805 12.19 -26.66 34.84
CA LEU A 805 13.52 -26.07 34.96
C LEU A 805 13.75 -25.44 36.33
N ALA A 806 12.78 -24.66 36.84
CA ALA A 806 12.88 -24.10 38.18
C ALA A 806 13.05 -25.21 39.23
N LYS A 807 12.28 -26.30 39.11
CA LYS A 807 12.41 -27.49 39.97
C LYS A 807 13.77 -28.18 39.82
N GLU A 808 14.30 -28.30 38.62
CA GLU A 808 15.62 -28.87 38.36
C GLU A 808 16.73 -28.05 39.04
N ILE A 809 16.65 -26.72 38.94
CA ILE A 809 17.64 -25.80 39.52
C ILE A 809 17.62 -25.86 41.06
N VAL A 810 16.43 -25.83 41.66
CA VAL A 810 16.32 -25.83 43.13
C VAL A 810 16.52 -27.22 43.74
N GLY A 811 16.15 -28.30 43.03
CA GLY A 811 16.24 -29.67 43.50
C GLY A 811 15.36 -29.94 44.73
N ASP A 812 15.89 -30.66 45.72
CA ASP A 812 15.21 -30.97 46.99
C ASP A 812 15.40 -29.87 48.06
N GLU A 813 16.00 -28.73 47.71
CA GLU A 813 16.17 -27.61 48.63
C GLU A 813 14.82 -27.03 49.05
N THR A 814 14.63 -26.80 50.34
CA THR A 814 13.38 -26.25 50.90
C THR A 814 13.56 -24.84 51.44
N ASN A 815 14.78 -24.37 51.65
CA ASN A 815 15.05 -23.04 52.16
C ASN A 815 14.95 -22.00 51.02
N PRO A 816 13.99 -21.04 51.06
CA PRO A 816 13.80 -20.08 49.98
C PRO A 816 15.01 -19.19 49.66
N LEU A 817 15.87 -18.88 50.63
CA LEU A 817 17.11 -18.13 50.38
C LEU A 817 18.09 -18.95 49.55
N GLU A 818 18.29 -20.22 49.90
CA GLU A 818 19.18 -21.12 49.16
C GLU A 818 18.61 -21.48 47.77
N GLN A 819 17.29 -21.66 47.66
CA GLN A 819 16.62 -21.80 46.36
C GLN A 819 16.88 -20.58 45.48
N THR A 820 16.74 -19.37 46.02
CA THR A 820 17.00 -18.12 45.30
C THR A 820 18.46 -18.02 44.85
N ARG A 821 19.43 -18.34 45.73
CA ARG A 821 20.87 -18.36 45.39
C ARG A 821 21.17 -19.35 44.25
N ARG A 822 20.55 -20.54 44.25
CA ARG A 822 20.70 -21.51 43.15
C ARG A 822 20.17 -20.96 41.83
N ILE A 823 18.99 -20.33 41.86
CA ILE A 823 18.41 -19.68 40.67
C ILE A 823 19.30 -18.52 40.18
N PHE A 824 19.77 -17.66 41.08
CA PHE A 824 20.66 -16.54 40.76
C PHE A 824 21.96 -17.02 40.07
N ARG A 825 22.65 -17.99 40.69
CA ARG A 825 23.89 -18.57 40.14
C ARG A 825 23.63 -19.24 38.80
N TRP A 826 22.50 -19.92 38.64
CA TRP A 826 22.11 -20.52 37.38
C TRP A 826 21.91 -19.48 36.29
N VAL A 827 21.17 -18.39 36.55
CA VAL A 827 20.98 -17.31 35.57
C VAL A 827 22.33 -16.68 35.20
N SER A 828 23.14 -16.35 36.20
CA SER A 828 24.47 -15.76 36.01
C SER A 828 25.41 -16.64 35.17
N ALA A 829 25.29 -17.97 35.27
CA ALA A 829 26.13 -18.91 34.52
C ALA A 829 25.57 -19.27 33.14
N ASN A 830 24.26 -19.21 32.93
CA ASN A 830 23.59 -19.75 31.75
C ASN A 830 23.00 -18.69 30.81
N ILE A 831 23.04 -17.41 31.20
CA ILE A 831 22.53 -16.30 30.39
C ILE A 831 23.60 -15.20 30.34
N PRO A 832 24.67 -15.37 29.54
CA PRO A 832 25.67 -14.33 29.32
C PRO A 832 25.05 -13.01 28.84
N TRP A 833 25.65 -11.91 29.30
CA TRP A 833 25.24 -10.57 28.91
C TRP A 833 25.57 -10.28 27.44
N CYS A 834 24.56 -9.79 26.69
CA CYS A 834 24.73 -9.18 25.39
C CYS A 834 23.85 -7.94 25.26
N ALA A 835 24.09 -7.13 24.23
CA ALA A 835 23.14 -6.11 23.80
C ALA A 835 21.80 -6.73 23.47
N GLU A 836 20.73 -6.01 23.75
CA GLU A 836 19.39 -6.43 23.39
C GLU A 836 18.68 -5.39 22.52
N ILE A 837 17.76 -5.88 21.69
CA ILE A 837 16.79 -5.05 20.98
C ILE A 837 15.85 -4.35 21.97
N GLU A 838 15.18 -3.30 21.53
CA GLU A 838 14.29 -2.53 22.38
C GLU A 838 13.17 -3.40 22.98
N TYR A 839 12.88 -3.27 24.29
CA TYR A 839 11.93 -4.18 24.93
C TYR A 839 10.51 -4.00 24.40
N SER A 840 10.18 -2.81 23.90
CA SER A 840 8.92 -2.53 23.19
C SER A 840 8.62 -3.43 21.98
N ILE A 841 9.62 -4.12 21.42
CA ILE A 841 9.46 -5.09 20.33
C ILE A 841 9.75 -6.54 20.74
N ILE A 842 9.96 -6.82 22.03
CA ILE A 842 10.15 -8.17 22.58
C ILE A 842 8.81 -8.69 23.10
N PRO A 843 8.24 -9.77 22.50
CA PRO A 843 6.94 -10.29 22.94
C PRO A 843 6.95 -10.81 24.38
N ASN A 844 8.04 -11.46 24.81
CA ASN A 844 8.19 -11.98 26.16
C ASN A 844 9.69 -12.03 26.53
N LEU A 845 10.08 -11.33 27.59
CA LEU A 845 11.47 -11.16 28.01
C LEU A 845 12.04 -12.45 28.62
N SER A 846 11.28 -13.12 29.51
CA SER A 846 11.75 -14.36 30.15
C SER A 846 11.83 -15.52 29.17
N ALA A 847 10.84 -15.69 28.30
CA ALA A 847 10.85 -16.74 27.27
C ALA A 847 12.05 -16.56 26.33
N LYS A 848 12.36 -15.32 25.96
CA LYS A 848 13.53 -15.00 25.15
C LYS A 848 14.84 -15.37 25.87
N GLY A 849 15.01 -14.98 27.13
CA GLY A 849 16.21 -15.33 27.90
C GLY A 849 16.40 -16.85 28.05
N LEU A 850 15.32 -17.58 28.29
CA LEU A 850 15.33 -19.04 28.43
C LEU A 850 15.59 -19.78 27.10
N ALA A 851 15.09 -19.25 25.98
CA ALA A 851 15.27 -19.84 24.66
C ALA A 851 16.67 -19.52 24.08
N ALA A 852 17.05 -18.25 24.07
CA ALA A 852 18.29 -17.79 23.45
C ALA A 852 19.53 -18.02 24.32
N ARG A 853 19.34 -18.24 25.64
CA ARG A 853 20.44 -18.42 26.61
C ARG A 853 21.45 -17.27 26.60
N ARG A 854 20.94 -16.05 26.42
CA ARG A 854 21.67 -14.77 26.47
C ARG A 854 20.67 -13.63 26.61
N GLY A 855 21.16 -12.47 27.05
CA GLY A 855 20.36 -11.25 27.13
C GLY A 855 20.99 -10.23 28.07
N ASP A 856 20.49 -9.00 28.01
CA ASP A 856 20.95 -7.90 28.85
C ASP A 856 20.38 -7.97 30.27
N CYS A 857 20.48 -6.88 31.03
CA CYS A 857 20.07 -6.83 32.44
C CYS A 857 18.57 -7.06 32.63
N GLY A 858 17.71 -6.55 31.74
CA GLY A 858 16.28 -6.78 31.82
C GLY A 858 15.87 -8.20 31.46
N VAL A 859 16.48 -8.80 30.42
CA VAL A 859 16.22 -10.21 30.06
C VAL A 859 16.65 -11.15 31.19
N GLN A 860 17.82 -10.92 31.78
CA GLN A 860 18.32 -11.71 32.92
C GLN A 860 17.43 -11.53 34.16
N GLY A 861 17.07 -10.28 34.48
CA GLY A 861 16.16 -9.96 35.57
C GLY A 861 14.79 -10.63 35.42
N MET A 862 14.17 -10.54 34.24
CA MET A 862 12.86 -11.18 34.02
C MET A 862 12.95 -12.70 34.13
N THR A 863 14.04 -13.28 33.64
CA THR A 863 14.26 -14.74 33.73
C THR A 863 14.43 -15.18 35.18
N PHE A 864 15.24 -14.46 35.96
CA PHE A 864 15.40 -14.68 37.39
C PHE A 864 14.06 -14.58 38.13
N ILE A 865 13.30 -13.50 37.92
CA ILE A 865 11.97 -13.31 38.52
C ILE A 865 11.07 -14.50 38.16
N THR A 866 11.00 -14.88 36.89
CA THR A 866 10.10 -15.94 36.41
C THR A 866 10.45 -17.30 37.04
N LEU A 867 11.73 -17.64 37.15
CA LEU A 867 12.19 -18.86 37.81
C LEU A 867 11.91 -18.84 39.32
N CYS A 868 12.16 -17.72 40.00
CA CYS A 868 11.81 -17.54 41.42
C CYS A 868 10.30 -17.75 41.65
N ARG A 869 9.46 -17.12 40.83
CA ARG A 869 8.00 -17.27 40.90
C ARG A 869 7.55 -18.71 40.66
N ALA A 870 8.16 -19.38 39.68
CA ALA A 870 7.90 -20.80 39.41
C ALA A 870 8.32 -21.72 40.57
N ALA A 871 9.34 -21.34 41.35
CA ALA A 871 9.76 -22.02 42.57
C ALA A 871 8.94 -21.61 43.82
N GLY A 872 7.95 -20.73 43.68
CA GLY A 872 7.11 -20.28 44.79
C GLY A 872 7.75 -19.18 45.65
N ILE A 873 8.75 -18.47 45.13
CA ILE A 873 9.43 -17.33 45.77
C ILE A 873 8.85 -16.04 45.20
N PRO A 874 8.27 -15.14 46.02
CA PRO A 874 7.75 -13.88 45.51
C PRO A 874 8.89 -13.01 44.98
N ALA A 875 8.80 -12.57 43.72
CA ALA A 875 9.83 -11.78 43.06
C ALA A 875 9.24 -10.68 42.16
N ARG A 876 9.94 -9.55 42.00
CA ARG A 876 9.48 -8.40 41.20
C ARG A 876 10.62 -7.66 40.51
N TRP A 877 10.25 -6.83 39.54
CA TRP A 877 11.16 -5.99 38.77
C TRP A 877 11.49 -4.71 39.52
N GLN A 878 12.73 -4.25 39.42
CA GLN A 878 13.13 -2.91 39.85
C GLN A 878 14.16 -2.36 38.86
N SER A 879 14.06 -1.08 38.50
CA SER A 879 15.02 -0.50 37.55
C SER A 879 15.20 0.99 37.65
N GLY A 880 16.22 1.49 36.97
CA GLY A 880 16.55 2.91 36.86
C GLY A 880 17.92 3.06 36.23
N TRP A 881 18.87 3.67 36.94
CA TRP A 881 20.23 3.89 36.42
C TRP A 881 21.29 3.28 37.33
N GLN A 882 22.40 2.84 36.73
CA GLN A 882 23.66 2.72 37.47
C GLN A 882 24.42 4.05 37.42
N THR A 883 25.02 4.42 38.55
CA THR A 883 25.64 5.75 38.76
C THR A 883 27.08 5.62 39.26
N LYS A 884 27.83 4.64 38.75
CA LYS A 884 29.23 4.45 39.18
C LYS A 884 30.14 5.53 38.58
N PRO A 885 31.20 5.95 39.28
CA PRO A 885 32.22 6.84 38.72
C PRO A 885 32.79 6.29 37.42
N ASN A 886 32.70 7.07 36.34
CA ASN A 886 33.13 6.70 34.98
C ASN A 886 32.34 5.54 34.32
N ASP A 887 31.23 5.09 34.91
CA ASP A 887 30.40 4.01 34.37
C ASP A 887 28.92 4.20 34.75
N SER A 888 28.22 5.06 34.00
CA SER A 888 26.79 5.32 34.19
C SER A 888 25.98 4.91 32.97
N ASN A 889 24.91 4.15 33.21
CA ASN A 889 24.01 3.66 32.17
C ASN A 889 22.60 3.44 32.74
N ILE A 890 21.62 3.19 31.88
CA ILE A 890 20.36 2.57 32.29
C ILE A 890 20.61 1.13 32.76
N HIS A 891 19.84 0.67 33.74
CA HIS A 891 20.07 -0.64 34.35
C HIS A 891 18.81 -1.21 35.02
N ASP A 892 18.61 -2.51 34.84
CA ASP A 892 17.50 -3.27 35.40
C ASP A 892 18.02 -4.35 36.34
N TRP A 893 17.28 -4.59 37.41
CA TRP A 893 17.56 -5.65 38.36
C TRP A 893 16.23 -6.20 38.90
N SER A 894 16.29 -6.94 39.99
CA SER A 894 15.13 -7.60 40.56
C SER A 894 15.12 -7.48 42.07
N GLU A 895 13.96 -7.77 42.67
CA GLU A 895 13.86 -8.04 44.10
C GLU A 895 13.16 -9.38 44.31
N PHE A 896 13.52 -10.07 45.37
CA PHE A 896 12.81 -11.25 45.89
C PHE A 896 12.42 -11.01 47.34
N TYR A 897 11.36 -11.64 47.82
CA TYR A 897 10.82 -11.42 49.16
C TYR A 897 11.13 -12.59 50.08
N LEU A 898 11.66 -12.30 51.27
CA LEU A 898 11.89 -13.27 52.35
C LEU A 898 11.54 -12.68 53.70
N GLU A 899 10.82 -13.42 54.54
CA GLU A 899 10.62 -13.06 55.94
C GLU A 899 11.85 -13.47 56.78
N PRO A 900 12.30 -12.66 57.77
CA PRO A 900 11.72 -11.38 58.21
C PRO A 900 12.26 -10.14 57.47
N TRP A 901 13.15 -10.30 56.48
CA TRP A 901 13.86 -9.17 55.85
C TRP A 901 13.02 -8.33 54.87
N GLY A 902 11.92 -8.87 54.35
CA GLY A 902 11.11 -8.25 53.31
C GLY A 902 11.71 -8.37 51.91
N TRP A 903 11.63 -7.30 51.12
CA TRP A 903 12.18 -7.27 49.76
C TRP A 903 13.71 -7.15 49.79
N LEU A 904 14.40 -8.08 49.14
CA LEU A 904 15.85 -8.15 49.01
C LEU A 904 16.25 -7.96 47.54
N PRO A 905 17.31 -7.19 47.24
CA PRO A 905 17.75 -6.94 45.87
C PRO A 905 18.44 -8.17 45.24
N ALA A 906 18.30 -8.34 43.93
CA ALA A 906 19.02 -9.31 43.13
C ALA A 906 19.41 -8.71 41.75
N ASP A 907 20.70 -8.69 41.41
CA ASP A 907 21.20 -8.19 40.13
C ASP A 907 22.00 -9.30 39.40
N ALA A 908 21.26 -10.15 38.68
CA ALA A 908 21.83 -11.30 37.98
C ALA A 908 22.81 -10.90 36.86
N SER A 909 22.70 -9.68 36.34
CA SER A 909 23.56 -9.15 35.28
C SER A 909 24.96 -8.79 35.77
N TYR A 910 25.08 -8.36 37.03
CA TYR A 910 26.36 -8.30 37.72
C TYR A 910 26.82 -9.71 38.09
N GLY A 911 25.90 -10.61 38.46
CA GLY A 911 26.16 -12.03 38.60
C GLY A 911 27.16 -12.36 39.72
N VAL A 912 27.65 -13.60 39.70
CA VAL A 912 28.57 -14.12 40.72
C VAL A 912 29.98 -13.52 40.54
N LYS A 913 30.55 -12.93 41.59
CA LYS A 913 31.92 -12.38 41.55
C LYS A 913 32.97 -13.47 41.65
N GLN A 914 34.09 -13.29 40.97
CA GLN A 914 35.28 -14.13 41.15
C GLN A 914 36.06 -13.64 42.37
N HIS A 915 35.85 -14.27 43.51
CA HIS A 915 36.51 -13.96 44.78
C HIS A 915 36.59 -15.20 45.67
N GLU A 916 37.47 -15.25 46.66
CA GLU A 916 37.58 -16.41 47.57
C GLU A 916 36.51 -16.44 48.67
N ASP A 917 36.06 -15.26 49.13
CA ASP A 917 34.96 -15.13 50.10
C ASP A 917 33.58 -15.34 49.42
N PRO A 918 32.79 -16.36 49.83
CA PRO A 918 31.44 -16.61 49.28
C PRO A 918 30.48 -15.41 49.42
N ARG A 919 30.67 -14.56 50.44
CA ARG A 919 29.84 -13.36 50.64
C ARG A 919 30.06 -12.32 49.55
N VAL A 920 31.29 -12.22 49.05
CA VAL A 920 31.64 -11.38 47.90
C VAL A 920 31.14 -12.02 46.60
N GLN A 921 31.24 -13.36 46.48
CA GLN A 921 30.77 -14.09 45.31
C GLN A 921 29.27 -13.84 45.03
N ASP A 922 28.42 -14.00 46.04
CA ASP A 922 26.96 -13.89 45.89
C ASP A 922 26.40 -12.53 46.29
N PHE A 923 27.24 -11.49 46.43
CA PHE A 923 26.84 -10.19 46.98
C PHE A 923 25.56 -9.63 46.33
N PHE A 924 25.46 -9.68 45.00
CA PHE A 924 24.29 -9.18 44.26
C PHE A 924 23.05 -10.08 44.34
N CYS A 925 23.00 -11.06 45.25
CA CYS A 925 21.83 -11.89 45.55
C CYS A 925 21.43 -11.72 47.03
N GLY A 926 20.84 -10.58 47.34
CA GLY A 926 20.43 -10.18 48.68
C GLY A 926 21.01 -8.84 49.14
N HIS A 927 22.04 -8.35 48.44
CA HIS A 927 22.71 -7.08 48.73
C HIS A 927 22.81 -6.19 47.48
N MET A 928 23.07 -4.89 47.67
CA MET A 928 23.21 -3.91 46.58
C MET A 928 24.26 -2.85 46.92
N ASP A 929 25.02 -2.43 45.92
CA ASP A 929 25.99 -1.31 46.02
C ASP A 929 25.28 0.07 46.05
N PRO A 930 25.95 1.16 46.50
CA PRO A 930 25.34 2.49 46.61
C PRO A 930 25.32 3.27 45.29
N TYR A 931 25.49 2.62 44.14
CA TYR A 931 25.56 3.27 42.83
C TYR A 931 24.39 2.84 41.94
N ARG A 932 23.18 2.86 42.52
CA ARG A 932 21.90 2.64 41.84
C ARG A 932 20.96 3.81 42.09
N MET A 933 20.32 4.28 41.03
CA MET A 933 19.19 5.19 41.10
C MET A 933 17.92 4.39 40.81
N ILE A 934 17.02 4.32 41.77
CA ILE A 934 15.73 3.61 41.65
C ILE A 934 14.70 4.55 41.05
N VAL A 935 14.14 4.19 39.89
CA VAL A 935 13.04 4.92 39.23
C VAL A 935 11.76 4.07 39.23
N ASN A 936 11.92 2.79 38.91
CA ASN A 936 10.85 1.84 38.70
C ASN A 936 10.82 0.81 39.82
N LEU A 937 9.65 0.61 40.43
CA LEU A 937 9.41 -0.43 41.44
C LEU A 937 8.65 -1.63 40.88
N ASN A 938 8.26 -1.57 39.62
CA ASN A 938 7.61 -2.65 38.87
C ASN A 938 7.82 -2.43 37.36
N TYR A 939 7.64 -3.50 36.58
CA TYR A 939 7.56 -3.40 35.12
C TYR A 939 6.12 -3.11 34.71
N ALA A 940 5.97 -2.41 33.60
CA ALA A 940 4.73 -1.98 32.97
C ALA A 940 3.78 -1.25 33.94
N GLY A 941 3.52 0.03 33.67
CA GLY A 941 2.62 0.83 34.46
C GLY A 941 2.24 2.13 33.76
N PRO A 942 1.10 2.75 34.14
CA PRO A 942 0.76 4.07 33.64
C PRO A 942 1.71 5.10 34.22
N LEU A 943 2.10 6.08 33.40
CA LEU A 943 2.79 7.28 33.86
C LEU A 943 1.83 8.20 34.64
N VAL A 944 2.37 9.24 35.27
CA VAL A 944 1.57 10.25 35.98
C VAL A 944 1.92 11.64 35.45
N PRO A 945 0.98 12.33 34.76
CA PRO A 945 -0.32 11.82 34.28
C PRO A 945 -0.15 10.67 33.26
N PRO A 946 -1.19 9.86 33.01
CA PRO A 946 -1.12 8.80 32.02
C PRO A 946 -0.89 9.35 30.60
N LYS A 947 0.11 8.77 29.94
CA LYS A 947 0.41 8.99 28.52
C LYS A 947 -0.73 8.46 27.64
N GLN A 948 -1.11 9.21 26.60
CA GLN A 948 -2.30 8.88 25.79
C GLN A 948 -1.99 7.95 24.61
N SER A 949 -0.80 8.07 24.04
CA SER A 949 -0.35 7.21 22.94
C SER A 949 0.52 6.07 23.43
N PHE A 950 0.70 5.08 22.56
CA PHE A 950 1.57 3.93 22.80
C PHE A 950 2.97 4.38 23.22
N ARG A 951 3.53 3.75 24.25
CA ARG A 951 4.81 4.13 24.84
C ARG A 951 5.97 3.74 23.93
N SER A 952 7.04 4.53 23.96
CA SER A 952 8.31 4.16 23.34
C SER A 952 8.89 2.94 24.04
N GLU A 953 8.86 2.93 25.37
CA GLU A 953 9.19 1.76 26.17
C GLU A 953 8.06 1.45 27.16
N PRO A 954 7.20 0.44 26.88
CA PRO A 954 6.07 0.12 27.74
C PRO A 954 6.45 -0.69 28.99
N ASN A 955 7.65 -1.29 29.05
CA ASN A 955 8.02 -2.23 30.11
C ASN A 955 8.78 -1.57 31.25
N ASP A 956 9.86 -0.85 30.96
CA ASP A 956 10.55 -0.02 31.93
C ASP A 956 10.30 1.48 31.66
N PHE A 957 10.84 2.34 32.51
CA PHE A 957 10.86 3.78 32.29
C PHE A 957 12.21 4.33 32.77
N GLN A 958 13.20 4.34 31.88
CA GLN A 958 14.56 4.79 32.23
C GLN A 958 15.07 5.96 31.38
N ARG A 959 14.58 6.11 30.15
CA ARG A 959 14.99 7.21 29.23
C ARG A 959 14.06 8.41 29.28
N GLY A 960 12.80 8.20 29.64
CA GLY A 960 11.75 9.20 29.51
C GLY A 960 10.86 8.96 28.29
N GLU A 961 9.81 9.76 28.16
CA GLU A 961 8.81 9.66 27.11
C GLU A 961 8.41 11.08 26.69
N ILE A 962 8.17 11.29 25.39
CA ILE A 962 7.69 12.57 24.85
C ILE A 962 6.42 12.32 24.03
N GLU A 963 5.48 13.25 24.14
CA GLU A 963 4.37 13.37 23.23
C GLU A 963 4.26 14.77 22.63
N ILE A 964 3.91 14.86 21.35
CA ILE A 964 3.47 16.11 20.72
C ILE A 964 2.02 15.95 20.26
N ASP A 965 1.13 16.83 20.71
CA ASP A 965 -0.32 16.80 20.45
C ASP A 965 -0.96 15.43 20.77
N GLY A 966 -0.46 14.76 21.82
CA GLY A 966 -0.95 13.44 22.27
C GLY A 966 -0.39 12.23 21.51
N ARG A 967 0.68 12.41 20.73
CA ARG A 967 1.33 11.35 19.92
C ARG A 967 2.73 11.08 20.41
N ASN A 968 3.14 9.82 20.40
CA ASN A 968 4.46 9.38 20.81
C ASN A 968 5.54 9.92 19.87
N LEU A 969 6.69 10.32 20.43
CA LEU A 969 7.95 10.36 19.69
C LEU A 969 8.80 9.17 20.15
N TYR A 970 9.14 8.30 19.22
CA TYR A 970 10.00 7.15 19.48
C TYR A 970 11.46 7.58 19.66
N PHE A 971 12.32 6.68 20.13
CA PHE A 971 13.69 6.99 20.55
C PHE A 971 14.61 7.49 19.42
N ASP A 972 14.22 7.34 18.16
CA ASP A 972 14.93 7.90 17.00
C ASP A 972 14.59 9.37 16.72
N GLU A 973 13.57 9.91 17.38
CA GLU A 973 13.04 11.27 17.13
C GLU A 973 13.49 12.31 18.18
N TRP A 974 14.28 11.90 19.18
CA TRP A 974 14.81 12.79 20.22
C TRP A 974 16.10 12.25 20.85
N GLU A 975 16.87 13.14 21.46
CA GLU A 975 18.14 12.81 22.13
C GLU A 975 18.04 13.00 23.64
N ALA A 976 18.83 12.22 24.38
CA ALA A 976 18.94 12.32 25.83
C ALA A 976 20.37 12.56 26.28
N THR A 977 20.56 13.49 27.21
CA THR A 977 21.87 13.74 27.85
C THR A 977 21.75 13.62 29.36
N LYS A 978 22.69 12.87 29.96
CA LYS A 978 22.78 12.68 31.41
C LYS A 978 24.14 13.12 31.92
N THR A 979 24.15 14.04 32.88
CA THR A 979 25.38 14.52 33.56
C THR A 979 25.29 14.23 35.05
N ILE A 980 26.18 13.38 35.56
CA ILE A 980 26.34 13.15 37.01
C ILE A 980 27.36 14.14 37.55
N LEU A 981 26.92 15.00 38.45
CA LEU A 981 27.73 15.98 39.16
C LEU A 981 28.11 15.35 40.51
N TYR A 982 29.24 14.64 40.54
CA TYR A 982 29.80 14.19 41.82
C TYR A 982 30.20 15.42 42.65
N PRO A 983 29.83 15.47 43.94
CA PRO A 983 30.27 16.54 44.83
C PRO A 983 31.78 16.55 45.05
#